data_AF-A0A5N6H3J1-F1
#
_entry.id   AF-A0A5N6H3J1-F1
#
_cell.length_a   1.000
_cell.length_b   1.000
_cell.length_c   1.000
_cell.angle_alpha   90.00
_cell.angle_beta   90.00
_cell.angle_gamma   90.00
#
_symmetry.space_group_name_H-M   'P 1'
#
loop_
_entity.id
_entity.type
_entity.pdbx_description
1 polymer ?
#
loop_
_entity_poly.entity_id
_entity_poly.type
_entity_poly.pdbx_seq_one_letter_code
_entity_poly.pdbx_strand_id
1 'polypeptide(L)'
;MSKALRLAMSLSRSYPWVANPFIVSAPMRVMSGPALAVAVSRAGGLGFLGPAVKTQDMLVDLEKVSTLVEEARKSSSAFSSTTNVLPVGVGFQLWSDDLATAVSGIQKFKPCAAWLFAPKGAKGLLKGSERPDVIVVQGSEAGGHGRHKDGLGLITLLPEVVDALAGSQIPIFAAGGIADGRGAAAALCLGADGVVMGTRFLASEEARISRGYQGEIVRATDGAASTTRTLLYNHLRGTMGWPEPYMPRTIINKSFIEHQAGRSFDELKVEHDQALKAGDSGWGPEGRLATYAGASIGLIHNVKDAATIVHDLKILFNEDFPSYFYLCITKRSPLHHINLSIKRLTTVGLPFPLVGLHGDEGILTNSPETQIKEDNTPQDCNLNHHSLSPSATYQTFSNKNKKMQNSVYETAASAVQARNRIRSHIYQTPLIPSRVQGKSNNARVLFKAENFQLTGSFKIRGAMSKMSGQPANGRLITASSGNHGIGAACAAQALSKDLTVVLPDSVVPAKLEKIKSYGVNVILHGAETGLAEQYAQRLAASQSYTYISPYNDPDIVAGQGTIGLEILEQCEEVDNIFVAMGGGGLISGIGAVAKAFSPRTKVYGVSAINSKALAESMAAGHVVETEHRDTLADAVAGGIDTDTITLPLAMSVVDHVVECDEDEIKAAMKTMAFDENMNVEGSAALALAGFSKVAGQLANQTSVIVLCGANFDQNVFRNVFLDI
;
A
#
# COMPACT_ATOMS: atom_id res chain seq x y z
N MET A 1 -14.88 11.90 -14.04
CA MET A 1 -13.79 11.04 -14.55
C MET A 1 -12.49 11.47 -13.87
N SER A 2 -11.96 10.61 -12.98
CA SER A 2 -10.82 10.95 -12.12
C SER A 2 -9.56 11.29 -12.94
N LYS A 3 -8.63 12.04 -12.35
CA LYS A 3 -7.37 12.48 -13.00
C LYS A 3 -6.52 11.28 -13.46
N ALA A 4 -6.42 10.25 -12.62
CA ALA A 4 -5.72 9.01 -12.93
C ALA A 4 -6.40 8.25 -14.07
N LEU A 5 -7.74 8.23 -14.12
CA LEU A 5 -8.48 7.58 -15.21
C LEU A 5 -8.30 8.33 -16.55
N ARG A 6 -8.19 9.66 -16.53
CA ARG A 6 -7.86 10.47 -17.74
C ARG A 6 -6.43 10.21 -18.23
N LEU A 7 -5.49 10.09 -17.31
CA LEU A 7 -4.08 9.84 -17.63
C LEU A 7 -3.85 8.41 -18.16
N ALA A 8 -4.47 7.42 -17.50
CA ALA A 8 -4.49 6.03 -17.95
C ALA A 8 -5.15 5.93 -19.33
N MET A 9 -6.29 6.59 -19.57
CA MET A 9 -6.90 6.65 -20.90
C MET A 9 -6.01 7.34 -21.95
N SER A 10 -5.27 8.39 -21.57
CA SER A 10 -4.33 9.07 -22.48
C SER A 10 -3.18 8.15 -22.89
N LEU A 11 -2.55 7.47 -21.93
CA LEU A 11 -1.47 6.52 -22.20
C LEU A 11 -1.97 5.29 -22.96
N SER A 12 -3.11 4.71 -22.57
CA SER A 12 -3.72 3.59 -23.30
C SER A 12 -4.15 3.97 -24.72
N ARG A 13 -4.50 5.24 -24.98
CA ARG A 13 -4.77 5.72 -26.34
C ARG A 13 -3.49 5.83 -27.18
N SER A 14 -2.41 6.33 -26.59
CA SER A 14 -1.11 6.46 -27.26
C SER A 14 -0.40 5.11 -27.46
N TYR A 15 -0.65 4.15 -26.56
CA TYR A 15 -0.01 2.84 -26.51
C TYR A 15 -1.04 1.71 -26.33
N PRO A 16 -1.87 1.44 -27.35
CA PRO A 16 -3.05 0.57 -27.24
C PRO A 16 -2.74 -0.90 -26.94
N TRP A 17 -1.51 -1.37 -27.16
CA TRP A 17 -1.10 -2.74 -26.82
C TRP A 17 -0.60 -2.88 -25.38
N VAL A 18 -0.31 -1.77 -24.69
CA VAL A 18 0.21 -1.81 -23.33
C VAL A 18 -0.92 -2.05 -22.34
N ALA A 19 -0.82 -3.15 -21.59
CA ALA A 19 -1.76 -3.48 -20.53
C ALA A 19 -1.20 -3.05 -19.17
N ASN A 20 -2.10 -2.67 -18.26
CA ASN A 20 -1.73 -2.19 -16.92
C ASN A 20 -1.20 -3.33 -16.02
N PRO A 21 -0.33 -3.02 -15.04
CA PRO A 21 0.40 -1.74 -14.90
C PRO A 21 1.37 -1.49 -16.06
N PHE A 22 1.68 -0.21 -16.30
CA PHE A 22 2.56 0.19 -17.40
C PHE A 22 4.01 -0.24 -17.11
N ILE A 23 4.50 -1.24 -17.85
CA ILE A 23 5.84 -1.81 -17.68
C ILE A 23 6.71 -1.42 -18.86
N VAL A 24 7.88 -0.84 -18.59
CA VAL A 24 8.83 -0.37 -19.61
C VAL A 24 10.17 -1.07 -19.44
N SER A 25 10.77 -1.54 -20.55
CA SER A 25 12.18 -1.93 -20.54
C SER A 25 13.06 -0.70 -20.76
N ALA A 26 14.08 -0.52 -19.93
CA ALA A 26 14.97 0.63 -20.02
C ALA A 26 15.78 0.61 -21.35
N PRO A 27 16.05 1.76 -21.98
CA PRO A 27 16.92 1.86 -23.15
C PRO A 27 18.41 1.65 -22.79
N MET A 28 18.79 0.41 -22.52
CA MET A 28 20.15 0.04 -22.10
C MET A 28 21.10 0.05 -23.30
N ARG A 29 22.02 1.03 -23.33
CA ARG A 29 22.98 1.25 -24.44
C ARG A 29 23.58 -0.06 -24.94
N VAL A 30 23.37 -0.35 -26.23
CA VAL A 30 23.73 -1.60 -26.94
C VAL A 30 22.99 -2.87 -26.47
N MET A 31 22.69 -3.02 -25.18
CA MET A 31 22.17 -4.25 -24.59
C MET A 31 20.68 -4.49 -24.89
N SER A 32 19.87 -3.43 -24.94
CA SER A 32 18.46 -3.52 -25.35
C SER A 32 18.34 -3.35 -26.86
N GLY A 33 18.55 -4.45 -27.59
CA GLY A 33 18.43 -4.51 -29.04
C GLY A 33 17.00 -4.81 -29.54
N PRO A 34 16.82 -4.98 -30.86
CA PRO A 34 15.51 -5.18 -31.51
C PRO A 34 14.68 -6.33 -30.93
N ALA A 35 15.30 -7.48 -30.65
CA ALA A 35 14.61 -8.66 -30.14
C ALA A 35 13.93 -8.37 -28.79
N LEU A 36 14.66 -7.80 -27.83
CA LEU A 36 14.13 -7.46 -26.51
C LEU A 36 13.03 -6.38 -26.60
N ALA A 37 13.24 -5.33 -27.40
CA ALA A 37 12.27 -4.24 -27.53
C ALA A 37 10.93 -4.75 -28.10
N VAL A 38 10.97 -5.61 -29.12
CA VAL A 38 9.76 -6.19 -29.71
C VAL A 38 9.11 -7.21 -28.77
N ALA A 39 9.89 -8.06 -28.10
CA ALA A 39 9.36 -9.07 -27.18
C ALA A 39 8.60 -8.45 -26.00
N VAL A 40 9.17 -7.43 -25.35
CA VAL A 40 8.49 -6.69 -24.27
C VAL A 40 7.19 -6.06 -24.76
N SER A 41 7.22 -5.46 -25.96
CA SER A 41 6.04 -4.82 -26.54
C SER A 41 4.95 -5.84 -26.88
N ARG A 42 5.35 -7.01 -27.38
CA ARG A 42 4.44 -8.12 -27.69
C ARG A 42 3.75 -8.67 -26.45
N ALA A 43 4.44 -8.67 -25.31
CA ALA A 43 3.91 -9.08 -24.02
C ALA A 43 3.00 -8.03 -23.35
N GLY A 44 2.73 -6.92 -24.04
CA GLY A 44 1.90 -5.82 -23.54
C GLY A 44 2.62 -4.89 -22.57
N GLY A 45 3.95 -4.84 -22.61
CA GLY A 45 4.74 -3.74 -22.05
C GLY A 45 5.14 -2.72 -23.13
N LEU A 46 6.02 -1.77 -22.81
CA LEU A 46 6.65 -0.87 -23.77
C LEU A 46 8.15 -1.14 -23.84
N GLY A 47 8.60 -1.72 -24.95
CA GLY A 47 10.02 -2.00 -25.15
C GLY A 47 10.77 -0.82 -25.76
N PHE A 48 12.02 -0.62 -25.32
CA PHE A 48 12.90 0.41 -25.89
C PHE A 48 14.18 -0.18 -26.52
N LEU A 49 14.55 0.39 -27.66
CA LEU A 49 15.92 0.30 -28.18
C LEU A 49 16.84 1.21 -27.36
N GLY A 50 17.97 0.66 -26.94
CA GLY A 50 19.02 1.43 -26.28
C GLY A 50 19.84 2.23 -27.30
N PRO A 51 20.50 3.32 -26.90
CA PRO A 51 21.45 4.01 -27.77
C PRO A 51 22.49 3.03 -28.33
N ALA A 52 22.88 3.21 -29.58
CA ALA A 52 23.91 2.39 -30.19
C ALA A 52 25.32 2.90 -29.85
N VAL A 53 26.37 2.30 -30.42
CA VAL A 53 27.72 2.85 -30.30
C VAL A 53 27.84 4.13 -31.12
N LYS A 54 27.37 4.09 -32.37
CA LYS A 54 27.18 5.24 -33.25
C LYS A 54 25.69 5.39 -33.58
N THR A 55 25.19 6.61 -33.69
CA THR A 55 23.78 6.89 -33.99
C THR A 55 23.31 6.26 -35.31
N GLN A 56 24.21 6.08 -36.28
CA GLN A 56 23.89 5.42 -37.56
C GLN A 56 23.47 3.96 -37.40
N ASP A 57 24.06 3.24 -36.44
CA ASP A 57 23.79 1.81 -36.22
C ASP A 57 22.34 1.61 -35.70
N MET A 58 21.75 2.64 -35.10
CA MET A 58 20.35 2.63 -34.67
C MET A 58 19.37 2.54 -35.85
N LEU A 59 19.73 3.03 -37.04
CA LEU A 59 18.89 2.87 -38.24
C LEU A 59 18.78 1.39 -38.65
N VAL A 60 19.86 0.61 -38.49
CA VAL A 60 19.87 -0.83 -38.76
C VAL A 60 19.02 -1.57 -37.74
N ASP A 61 19.11 -1.18 -36.45
CA ASP A 61 18.27 -1.74 -35.41
C ASP A 61 16.78 -1.42 -35.61
N LEU A 62 16.43 -0.21 -36.08
CA LEU A 62 15.06 0.18 -36.43
C LEU A 62 14.50 -0.57 -37.65
N GLU A 63 15.33 -0.81 -38.65
CA GLU A 63 14.95 -1.65 -39.80
C GLU A 63 14.63 -3.08 -39.34
N LYS A 64 15.50 -3.66 -38.49
CA LYS A 64 15.27 -4.98 -37.92
C LYS A 64 14.02 -5.03 -37.02
N VAL A 65 13.76 -3.99 -36.24
CA VAL A 65 12.49 -3.86 -35.48
C VAL A 65 11.30 -3.89 -36.43
N SER A 66 11.36 -3.17 -37.56
CA SER A 66 10.26 -3.12 -38.53
C SER A 66 9.93 -4.52 -39.04
N THR A 67 10.95 -5.30 -39.42
CA THR A 67 10.78 -6.70 -39.83
C THR A 67 10.16 -7.57 -38.72
N LEU A 68 10.69 -7.51 -37.51
CA LEU A 68 10.19 -8.30 -36.37
C LEU A 68 8.75 -7.95 -35.99
N VAL A 69 8.37 -6.67 -36.09
CA VAL A 69 7.00 -6.21 -35.84
C VAL A 69 6.05 -6.70 -36.93
N GLU A 70 6.46 -6.68 -38.20
CA GLU A 70 5.67 -7.25 -39.30
C GLU A 70 5.44 -8.76 -39.13
N GLU A 71 6.47 -9.49 -38.71
CA GLU A 71 6.35 -10.92 -38.38
C GLU A 71 5.41 -11.16 -37.18
N ALA A 72 5.53 -10.34 -36.14
CA ALA A 72 4.65 -10.42 -34.97
C ALA A 72 3.18 -10.13 -35.31
N ARG A 73 2.92 -9.15 -36.20
CA ARG A 73 1.57 -8.82 -36.69
C ARG A 73 0.91 -9.97 -37.46
N LYS A 74 1.70 -10.80 -38.16
CA LYS A 74 1.18 -11.99 -38.87
C LYS A 74 0.78 -13.12 -37.93
N SER A 75 1.37 -13.17 -36.73
CA SER A 75 1.24 -14.30 -35.80
C SER A 75 0.41 -13.99 -34.54
N SER A 76 0.00 -12.74 -34.31
CA SER A 76 -0.74 -12.35 -33.10
C SER A 76 -1.66 -11.15 -33.33
N SER A 77 -2.88 -11.23 -32.79
CA SER A 77 -3.84 -10.11 -32.76
C SER A 77 -3.45 -8.98 -31.80
N ALA A 78 -2.49 -9.19 -30.89
CA ALA A 78 -2.04 -8.18 -29.92
C ALA A 78 -1.39 -6.94 -30.56
N PHE A 79 -0.93 -7.04 -31.81
CA PHE A 79 -0.38 -5.94 -32.61
C PHE A 79 -1.29 -5.46 -33.75
N SER A 80 -2.59 -5.77 -33.70
CA SER A 80 -3.57 -5.53 -34.78
C SER A 80 -3.80 -4.05 -35.16
N SER A 81 -3.15 -3.08 -34.52
CA SER A 81 -3.34 -1.66 -34.89
C SER A 81 -2.78 -1.36 -36.28
N THR A 82 -3.62 -0.80 -37.15
CA THR A 82 -3.32 -0.37 -38.53
C THR A 82 -2.43 0.88 -38.63
N THR A 83 -1.79 1.30 -37.53
CA THR A 83 -1.00 2.53 -37.47
C THR A 83 0.40 2.34 -38.07
N ASN A 84 0.86 3.34 -38.83
CA ASN A 84 2.22 3.43 -39.39
C ASN A 84 3.29 3.82 -38.34
N VAL A 85 3.08 3.44 -37.09
CA VAL A 85 3.96 3.73 -35.95
C VAL A 85 4.50 2.40 -35.42
N LEU A 86 5.80 2.33 -35.16
CA LEU A 86 6.42 1.14 -34.57
C LEU A 86 6.12 1.09 -33.07
N PRO A 87 5.67 -0.06 -32.54
CA PRO A 87 5.25 -0.19 -31.14
C PRO A 87 6.44 -0.36 -30.18
N VAL A 88 7.56 0.30 -30.47
CA VAL A 88 8.75 0.35 -29.62
C VAL A 88 9.22 1.79 -29.49
N GLY A 89 9.90 2.10 -28.38
CA GLY A 89 10.60 3.36 -28.20
C GLY A 89 12.07 3.29 -28.57
N VAL A 90 12.74 4.45 -28.67
CA VAL A 90 14.18 4.56 -28.92
C VAL A 90 14.81 5.54 -27.94
N GLY A 91 15.97 5.20 -27.36
CA GLY A 91 16.72 6.08 -26.47
C GLY A 91 17.87 6.83 -27.14
N PHE A 92 18.10 8.07 -26.69
CA PHE A 92 19.12 8.99 -27.23
C PHE A 92 19.94 9.67 -26.12
N GLN A 93 21.25 9.62 -26.23
CA GLN A 93 22.20 10.33 -25.39
C GLN A 93 22.42 11.75 -25.91
N LEU A 94 21.96 12.75 -25.16
CA LEU A 94 21.95 14.16 -25.58
C LEU A 94 23.34 14.77 -25.86
N TRP A 95 24.42 14.13 -25.43
CA TRP A 95 25.79 14.62 -25.57
C TRP A 95 26.64 13.83 -26.57
N SER A 96 26.15 12.71 -27.11
CA SER A 96 26.94 11.87 -28.02
C SER A 96 26.21 11.42 -29.28
N ASP A 97 24.87 11.47 -29.30
CA ASP A 97 24.11 11.12 -30.49
C ASP A 97 24.05 12.27 -31.50
N ASP A 98 24.15 11.94 -32.79
CA ASP A 98 24.01 12.88 -33.90
C ASP A 98 22.52 13.22 -34.13
N LEU A 99 22.17 14.49 -33.94
CA LEU A 99 20.79 14.94 -33.99
C LEU A 99 20.16 14.76 -35.39
N ALA A 100 20.91 15.03 -36.45
CA ALA A 100 20.40 14.92 -37.82
C ALA A 100 20.04 13.47 -38.16
N THR A 101 20.91 12.52 -37.80
CA THR A 101 20.71 11.08 -37.96
C THR A 101 19.54 10.60 -37.10
N ALA A 102 19.45 11.05 -35.85
CA ALA A 102 18.35 10.70 -34.95
C ALA A 102 16.99 11.15 -35.52
N VAL A 103 16.89 12.40 -35.96
CA VAL A 103 15.66 12.96 -36.57
C VAL A 103 15.29 12.20 -37.84
N SER A 104 16.27 11.90 -38.71
CA SER A 104 16.04 11.11 -39.92
C SER A 104 15.49 9.71 -39.61
N GLY A 105 16.06 9.03 -38.61
CA GLY A 105 15.58 7.73 -38.14
C GLY A 105 14.16 7.77 -37.60
N ILE A 106 13.85 8.76 -36.75
CA ILE A 106 12.49 8.94 -36.21
C ILE A 106 11.49 9.23 -37.32
N GLN A 107 11.81 10.11 -38.28
CA GLN A 107 10.93 10.46 -39.39
C GLN A 107 10.65 9.26 -40.31
N LYS A 108 11.70 8.46 -40.60
CA LYS A 108 11.60 7.29 -41.48
C LYS A 108 10.81 6.15 -40.84
N PHE A 109 11.18 5.76 -39.61
CA PHE A 109 10.67 4.53 -38.99
C PHE A 109 9.54 4.76 -37.98
N LYS A 110 9.35 5.99 -37.50
CA LYS A 110 8.23 6.40 -36.63
C LYS A 110 8.08 5.51 -35.37
N PRO A 111 9.11 5.40 -34.51
CA PRO A 111 8.95 4.78 -33.20
C PRO A 111 7.90 5.53 -32.36
N CYS A 112 7.18 4.81 -31.49
CA CYS A 112 6.09 5.37 -30.69
C CYS A 112 6.55 6.27 -29.53
N ALA A 113 7.84 6.24 -29.18
CA ALA A 113 8.41 7.04 -28.11
C ALA A 113 9.90 7.34 -28.34
N ALA A 114 10.34 8.50 -27.89
CA ALA A 114 11.75 8.87 -27.81
C ALA A 114 12.14 9.13 -26.34
N TRP A 115 13.21 8.48 -25.89
CA TRP A 115 13.74 8.66 -24.53
C TRP A 115 15.00 9.50 -24.57
N LEU A 116 14.99 10.63 -23.85
CA LEU A 116 16.12 11.56 -23.79
C LEU A 116 16.86 11.40 -22.45
N PHE A 117 18.13 11.00 -22.51
CA PHE A 117 18.93 10.75 -21.30
C PHE A 117 19.46 12.04 -20.65
N ALA A 118 19.53 12.02 -19.31
CA ALA A 118 20.14 13.06 -18.47
C ALA A 118 19.74 14.51 -18.83
N PRO A 119 18.44 14.86 -18.79
CA PRO A 119 18.02 16.24 -18.98
C PRO A 119 18.65 17.13 -17.91
N LYS A 120 18.80 18.44 -18.18
CA LYS A 120 19.43 19.44 -17.27
C LYS A 120 18.69 19.63 -15.91
N GLY A 121 17.71 18.79 -15.57
CA GLY A 121 17.01 18.73 -14.28
C GLY A 121 15.48 18.80 -14.41
N ALA A 122 14.75 18.08 -13.55
CA ALA A 122 13.28 17.95 -13.61
C ALA A 122 12.53 19.29 -13.45
N LYS A 123 12.99 20.19 -12.57
CA LYS A 123 12.40 21.54 -12.40
C LYS A 123 12.62 22.44 -13.62
N GLY A 124 13.69 22.19 -14.40
CA GLY A 124 13.96 22.90 -15.65
C GLY A 124 13.01 22.47 -16.78
N LEU A 125 12.66 21.17 -16.84
CA LEU A 125 11.73 20.62 -17.83
C LEU A 125 10.31 21.23 -17.72
N LEU A 126 9.88 21.65 -16.52
CA LEU A 126 8.58 22.28 -16.33
C LEU A 126 8.52 23.76 -16.72
N LYS A 127 9.68 24.43 -16.75
CA LYS A 127 9.82 25.84 -17.11
C LYS A 127 10.09 26.05 -18.60
N GLY A 128 10.42 24.97 -19.33
CA GLY A 128 10.63 24.99 -20.77
C GLY A 128 9.32 25.14 -21.54
N SER A 129 9.42 25.66 -22.77
CA SER A 129 8.31 25.71 -23.74
C SER A 129 7.88 24.32 -24.21
N GLU A 130 8.77 23.33 -24.13
CA GLU A 130 8.54 21.94 -24.54
C GLU A 130 8.43 21.05 -23.31
N ARG A 131 7.24 20.49 -23.07
CA ARG A 131 6.96 19.62 -21.93
C ARG A 131 7.08 18.15 -22.35
N PRO A 132 7.73 17.29 -21.55
CA PRO A 132 7.78 15.86 -21.84
C PRO A 132 6.41 15.21 -21.63
N ASP A 133 6.12 14.18 -22.43
CA ASP A 133 4.90 13.36 -22.29
C ASP A 133 4.95 12.43 -21.08
N VAL A 134 6.15 12.06 -20.60
CA VAL A 134 6.39 11.21 -19.42
C VAL A 134 7.69 11.66 -18.75
N ILE A 135 7.73 11.63 -17.41
CA ILE A 135 8.95 11.83 -16.63
C ILE A 135 9.34 10.51 -15.97
N VAL A 136 10.60 10.11 -16.15
CA VAL A 136 11.15 8.92 -15.47
C VAL A 136 11.99 9.36 -14.28
N VAL A 137 11.61 8.91 -13.10
CA VAL A 137 12.30 9.17 -11.84
C VAL A 137 13.20 7.99 -11.52
N GLN A 138 14.50 8.22 -11.65
CA GLN A 138 15.52 7.18 -11.47
C GLN A 138 16.19 7.32 -10.10
N GLY A 139 15.97 6.34 -9.22
CA GLY A 139 16.67 6.23 -7.94
C GLY A 139 18.13 5.76 -8.07
N SER A 140 18.92 6.00 -7.02
CA SER A 140 20.34 5.60 -6.91
C SER A 140 20.59 4.09 -6.90
N GLU A 141 19.54 3.28 -6.86
CA GLU A 141 19.55 1.84 -6.98
C GLU A 141 19.66 1.37 -8.43
N ALA A 142 19.38 2.24 -9.42
CA ALA A 142 19.42 1.85 -10.82
C ALA A 142 20.84 1.47 -11.30
N GLY A 143 20.89 0.47 -12.19
CA GLY A 143 22.13 -0.01 -12.83
C GLY A 143 22.72 0.98 -13.85
N GLY A 144 21.86 1.75 -14.50
CA GLY A 144 22.26 2.78 -15.46
C GLY A 144 23.07 3.91 -14.83
N HIS A 145 23.65 4.75 -15.68
CA HIS A 145 24.37 5.96 -15.30
C HIS A 145 23.44 6.93 -14.57
N GLY A 146 23.65 7.08 -13.27
CA GLY A 146 22.85 7.90 -12.36
C GLY A 146 23.73 8.78 -11.50
N ARG A 147 23.10 9.69 -10.74
CA ARG A 147 23.81 10.58 -9.83
C ARG A 147 24.55 9.78 -8.76
N HIS A 148 25.88 9.92 -8.70
CA HIS A 148 26.73 9.08 -7.86
C HIS A 148 27.06 9.68 -6.49
N LYS A 149 27.07 11.02 -6.37
CA LYS A 149 27.39 11.74 -5.11
C LYS A 149 26.15 12.08 -4.28
N ASP A 150 25.05 12.43 -4.93
CA ASP A 150 23.82 12.96 -4.32
C ASP A 150 22.56 12.27 -4.88
N GLY A 151 22.71 11.08 -5.47
CA GLY A 151 21.58 10.26 -5.87
C GLY A 151 20.79 9.80 -4.64
N LEU A 152 19.47 10.03 -4.66
CA LEU A 152 18.56 9.54 -3.63
C LEU A 152 17.99 8.16 -4.01
N GLY A 153 17.66 7.36 -3.01
CA GLY A 153 16.95 6.10 -3.20
C GLY A 153 15.53 6.34 -3.72
N LEU A 154 15.02 5.43 -4.55
CA LEU A 154 13.73 5.58 -5.23
C LEU A 154 12.58 5.79 -4.24
N ILE A 155 12.58 5.09 -3.10
CA ILE A 155 11.49 5.17 -2.11
C ILE A 155 11.31 6.58 -1.53
N THR A 156 12.41 7.34 -1.42
CA THR A 156 12.41 8.72 -0.92
C THR A 156 12.23 9.71 -2.06
N LEU A 157 12.92 9.49 -3.17
CA LEU A 157 12.93 10.39 -4.32
C LEU A 157 11.57 10.46 -5.01
N LEU A 158 10.89 9.33 -5.17
CA LEU A 158 9.68 9.23 -5.98
C LEU A 158 8.53 10.07 -5.41
N PRO A 159 8.14 9.94 -4.11
CA PRO A 159 7.10 10.79 -3.54
C PRO A 159 7.42 12.29 -3.65
N GLU A 160 8.68 12.69 -3.38
CA GLU A 160 9.08 14.10 -3.47
C GLU A 160 8.89 14.66 -4.90
N VAL A 161 9.25 13.87 -5.92
CA VAL A 161 9.05 14.27 -7.32
C VAL A 161 7.57 14.25 -7.70
N VAL A 162 6.82 13.24 -7.25
CA VAL A 162 5.36 13.15 -7.47
C VAL A 162 4.64 14.37 -6.89
N ASP A 163 4.98 14.76 -5.67
CA ASP A 163 4.41 15.93 -4.99
C ASP A 163 4.78 17.23 -5.71
N ALA A 164 6.06 17.39 -6.08
CA ALA A 164 6.52 18.56 -6.83
C ALA A 164 5.85 18.68 -8.21
N LEU A 165 5.38 17.58 -8.79
CA LEU A 165 4.74 17.49 -10.10
C LEU A 165 3.21 17.35 -10.04
N ALA A 166 2.60 17.43 -8.85
CA ALA A 166 1.17 17.17 -8.68
C ALA A 166 0.27 18.04 -9.58
N GLY A 167 0.70 19.23 -9.97
CA GLY A 167 -0.02 20.14 -10.87
C GLY A 167 0.23 19.95 -12.38
N SER A 168 1.28 19.23 -12.80
CA SER A 168 1.72 19.21 -14.21
C SER A 168 0.86 18.33 -15.12
N GLN A 169 0.16 17.34 -14.55
CA GLN A 169 -0.55 16.26 -15.26
C GLN A 169 0.37 15.34 -16.09
N ILE A 170 1.69 15.46 -15.96
CA ILE A 170 2.64 14.58 -16.66
C ILE A 170 2.72 13.23 -15.91
N PRO A 171 2.56 12.08 -16.59
CA PRO A 171 2.81 10.76 -16.02
C PRO A 171 4.23 10.59 -15.49
N ILE A 172 4.36 9.89 -14.36
CA ILE A 172 5.63 9.68 -13.66
C ILE A 172 5.93 8.18 -13.60
N PHE A 173 7.05 7.77 -14.20
CA PHE A 173 7.47 6.38 -14.19
C PHE A 173 8.65 6.19 -13.24
N ALA A 174 8.61 5.15 -12.42
CA ALA A 174 9.64 4.88 -11.43
C ALA A 174 10.72 3.93 -11.98
N ALA A 175 11.99 4.22 -11.70
CA ALA A 175 13.11 3.39 -12.13
C ALA A 175 14.16 3.23 -11.03
N GLY A 176 14.73 2.03 -10.91
CA GLY A 176 15.77 1.69 -9.93
C GLY A 176 15.24 0.88 -8.76
N GLY A 177 15.94 -0.20 -8.40
CA GLY A 177 15.53 -1.09 -7.30
C GLY A 177 14.34 -2.01 -7.62
N ILE A 178 13.74 -1.90 -8.82
CA ILE A 178 12.59 -2.70 -9.24
C ILE A 178 13.07 -3.91 -10.08
N ALA A 179 12.74 -5.12 -9.62
CA ALA A 179 13.07 -6.36 -10.33
C ALA A 179 11.89 -7.34 -10.48
N ASP A 180 10.82 -7.17 -9.71
CA ASP A 180 9.66 -8.05 -9.71
C ASP A 180 8.38 -7.27 -9.34
N GLY A 181 7.25 -7.99 -9.25
CA GLY A 181 5.95 -7.39 -8.98
C GLY A 181 5.86 -6.65 -7.65
N ARG A 182 6.66 -7.02 -6.63
CA ARG A 182 6.66 -6.36 -5.32
C ARG A 182 7.24 -4.95 -5.43
N GLY A 183 8.38 -4.83 -6.10
CA GLY A 183 8.99 -3.52 -6.38
C GLY A 183 8.10 -2.65 -7.27
N ALA A 184 7.41 -3.26 -8.25
CA ALA A 184 6.47 -2.55 -9.10
C ALA A 184 5.27 -2.00 -8.31
N ALA A 185 4.65 -2.84 -7.47
CA ALA A 185 3.54 -2.44 -6.60
C ALA A 185 3.95 -1.31 -5.64
N ALA A 186 5.13 -1.41 -5.02
CA ALA A 186 5.64 -0.37 -4.14
C ALA A 186 5.79 0.98 -4.87
N ALA A 187 6.36 0.99 -6.07
CA ALA A 187 6.50 2.21 -6.86
C ALA A 187 5.15 2.85 -7.23
N LEU A 188 4.16 2.04 -7.61
CA LEU A 188 2.82 2.53 -7.91
C LEU A 188 2.12 3.08 -6.64
N CYS A 189 2.33 2.45 -5.47
CA CYS A 189 1.84 2.95 -4.18
C CYS A 189 2.43 4.33 -3.82
N LEU A 190 3.68 4.58 -4.23
CA LEU A 190 4.38 5.86 -4.02
C LEU A 190 3.98 6.93 -5.07
N GLY A 191 3.02 6.63 -5.95
CA GLY A 191 2.44 7.59 -6.88
C GLY A 191 3.00 7.54 -8.31
N ALA A 192 3.74 6.51 -8.69
CA ALA A 192 4.09 6.28 -10.09
C ALA A 192 2.89 5.79 -10.92
N ASP A 193 2.87 6.16 -12.20
CA ASP A 193 1.90 5.70 -13.21
C ASP A 193 2.41 4.46 -13.98
N GLY A 194 3.71 4.14 -13.83
CA GLY A 194 4.36 3.04 -14.50
C GLY A 194 5.75 2.78 -13.92
N VAL A 195 6.37 1.68 -14.34
CA VAL A 195 7.69 1.27 -13.86
C VAL A 195 8.64 0.95 -15.00
N VAL A 196 9.92 1.26 -14.80
CA VAL A 196 10.98 1.01 -15.75
C VAL A 196 12.02 0.09 -15.11
N MET A 197 12.34 -1.00 -15.80
CA MET A 197 13.38 -1.93 -15.35
C MET A 197 14.45 -2.09 -16.41
N GLY A 198 15.71 -2.10 -15.98
CA GLY A 198 16.84 -2.45 -16.84
C GLY A 198 17.39 -3.82 -16.45
N THR A 199 17.91 -3.93 -15.23
CA THR A 199 18.65 -5.11 -14.76
C THR A 199 17.85 -6.42 -14.83
N ARG A 200 16.55 -6.42 -14.51
CA ARG A 200 15.68 -7.60 -14.68
C ARG A 200 15.60 -8.05 -16.14
N PHE A 201 15.52 -7.11 -17.08
CA PHE A 201 15.49 -7.41 -18.51
C PHE A 201 16.87 -7.72 -19.10
N LEU A 202 17.98 -7.38 -18.45
CA LEU A 202 19.28 -7.93 -18.86
C LEU A 202 19.34 -9.46 -18.64
N ALA A 203 18.71 -9.96 -17.57
CA ALA A 203 18.48 -11.39 -17.37
C ALA A 203 17.27 -11.90 -18.18
N SER A 204 17.17 -11.49 -19.45
CA SER A 204 16.23 -12.04 -20.42
C SER A 204 16.91 -12.72 -21.59
N GLU A 205 16.26 -13.69 -22.22
CA GLU A 205 16.82 -14.43 -23.36
C GLU A 205 17.11 -13.53 -24.57
N GLU A 206 16.33 -12.45 -24.72
CA GLU A 206 16.37 -11.55 -25.86
C GLU A 206 17.39 -10.41 -25.71
N ALA A 207 17.97 -10.22 -24.51
CA ALA A 207 18.97 -9.20 -24.26
C ALA A 207 20.24 -9.46 -25.10
N ARG A 208 20.76 -8.41 -25.75
CA ARG A 208 21.99 -8.47 -26.57
C ARG A 208 23.24 -8.42 -25.68
N ILE A 209 23.45 -9.45 -24.88
CA ILE A 209 24.62 -9.60 -23.98
C ILE A 209 25.16 -11.03 -23.99
N SER A 210 26.39 -11.24 -23.53
CA SER A 210 27.00 -12.57 -23.45
C SER A 210 26.38 -13.41 -22.34
N ARG A 211 26.55 -14.74 -22.42
CA ARG A 211 26.05 -15.65 -21.38
C ARG A 211 26.81 -15.49 -20.07
N GLY A 212 28.11 -15.18 -20.12
CA GLY A 212 28.90 -14.84 -18.93
C GLY A 212 28.36 -13.60 -18.20
N TYR A 213 27.94 -12.56 -18.92
CA TYR A 213 27.28 -11.39 -18.33
C TYR A 213 25.98 -11.80 -17.63
N GLN A 214 25.12 -12.54 -18.31
CA GLN A 214 23.83 -13.00 -17.75
C GLN A 214 24.02 -13.87 -16.52
N GLY A 215 25.01 -14.76 -16.55
CA GLY A 215 25.40 -15.57 -15.40
C GLY A 215 25.75 -14.71 -14.19
N GLU A 216 26.50 -13.63 -14.38
CA GLU A 216 26.87 -12.72 -13.29
C GLU A 216 25.68 -11.97 -12.69
N ILE A 217 24.68 -11.61 -13.50
CA ILE A 217 23.44 -11.02 -12.98
C ILE A 217 22.74 -12.00 -12.04
N VAL A 218 22.63 -13.26 -12.43
CA VAL A 218 21.90 -14.27 -11.65
C VAL A 218 22.69 -14.76 -10.44
N ARG A 219 24.03 -14.78 -10.53
CA ARG A 219 24.92 -15.21 -9.45
C ARG A 219 24.88 -14.26 -8.25
N ALA A 220 24.86 -12.95 -8.48
CA ALA A 220 24.97 -11.96 -7.43
C ALA A 220 23.69 -11.88 -6.58
N THR A 221 23.78 -12.22 -5.29
CA THR A 221 22.61 -12.36 -4.38
C THR A 221 22.67 -11.51 -3.12
N ASP A 222 23.65 -10.61 -3.00
CA ASP A 222 24.05 -9.98 -1.73
C ASP A 222 23.51 -8.55 -1.51
N GLY A 223 22.30 -8.26 -2.00
CA GLY A 223 21.66 -6.96 -1.77
C GLY A 223 22.48 -5.77 -2.30
N ALA A 224 23.25 -5.99 -3.37
CA ALA A 224 24.13 -5.00 -4.01
C ALA A 224 25.43 -4.68 -3.27
N ALA A 225 25.78 -5.40 -2.20
CA ALA A 225 27.08 -5.23 -1.53
C ALA A 225 28.25 -5.48 -2.49
N SER A 226 28.08 -6.40 -3.44
CA SER A 226 29.00 -6.66 -4.55
C SER A 226 28.94 -5.64 -5.68
N THR A 227 28.26 -4.50 -5.53
CA THR A 227 28.17 -3.48 -6.59
C THR A 227 28.76 -2.16 -6.17
N THR A 228 29.31 -1.42 -7.13
CA THR A 228 29.90 -0.10 -6.93
C THR A 228 29.50 0.85 -8.06
N ARG A 229 29.69 2.15 -7.85
CA ARG A 229 29.59 3.16 -8.91
C ARG A 229 30.97 3.58 -9.36
N THR A 230 31.27 3.41 -10.65
CA THR A 230 32.59 3.72 -11.20
C THR A 230 32.56 3.93 -12.70
N LEU A 231 33.42 4.83 -13.21
CA LEU A 231 33.67 4.98 -14.65
C LEU A 231 34.81 4.08 -15.17
N LEU A 232 35.54 3.38 -14.29
CA LEU A 232 36.64 2.50 -14.69
C LEU A 232 36.23 1.57 -15.83
N TYR A 233 35.09 0.91 -15.68
CA TYR A 233 34.57 -0.04 -16.65
C TYR A 233 34.10 0.60 -17.97
N ASN A 234 33.67 1.86 -17.94
CA ASN A 234 33.41 2.59 -19.18
C ASN A 234 34.71 2.83 -19.93
N HIS A 235 35.74 3.31 -19.23
CA HIS A 235 37.03 3.63 -19.82
C HIS A 235 37.74 2.37 -20.34
N LEU A 236 37.69 1.25 -19.59
CA LEU A 236 38.25 -0.03 -20.05
C LEU A 236 37.59 -0.51 -21.35
N ARG A 237 36.29 -0.24 -21.54
CA ARG A 237 35.55 -0.52 -22.78
C ARG A 237 35.73 0.54 -23.87
N GLY A 238 36.60 1.53 -23.67
CA GLY A 238 36.83 2.64 -24.61
C GLY A 238 35.66 3.65 -24.68
N THR A 239 34.72 3.60 -23.74
CA THR A 239 33.61 4.56 -23.66
C THR A 239 34.04 5.74 -22.78
N MET A 240 34.34 6.86 -23.42
CA MET A 240 34.72 8.11 -22.75
C MET A 240 33.59 9.15 -22.83
N GLY A 241 33.68 10.21 -22.04
CA GLY A 241 32.82 11.39 -22.20
C GLY A 241 31.44 11.33 -21.52
N TRP A 242 31.24 10.43 -20.56
CA TRP A 242 30.10 10.54 -19.65
C TRP A 242 30.25 11.81 -18.79
N PRO A 243 29.19 12.62 -18.60
CA PRO A 243 29.28 13.80 -17.75
C PRO A 243 29.59 13.39 -16.30
N GLU A 244 30.48 14.13 -15.64
CA GLU A 244 31.03 13.81 -14.31
C GLU A 244 30.00 13.36 -13.26
N PRO A 245 28.79 13.96 -13.16
CA PRO A 245 27.83 13.56 -12.13
C PRO A 245 27.27 12.15 -12.29
N TYR A 246 27.35 11.56 -13.50
CA TYR A 246 26.69 10.32 -13.86
C TYR A 246 27.67 9.15 -13.95
N MET A 247 27.58 8.24 -12.99
CA MET A 247 28.33 6.97 -13.01
C MET A 247 27.37 5.79 -13.08
N PRO A 248 27.70 4.72 -13.80
CA PRO A 248 26.91 3.50 -13.77
C PRO A 248 27.09 2.77 -12.45
N ARG A 249 26.21 1.81 -12.18
CA ARG A 249 26.45 0.80 -11.14
C ARG A 249 26.87 -0.52 -11.79
N THR A 250 27.90 -1.13 -11.25
CA THR A 250 28.53 -2.34 -11.78
C THR A 250 28.83 -3.33 -10.67
N ILE A 251 28.73 -4.63 -10.97
CA ILE A 251 29.24 -5.68 -10.09
C ILE A 251 30.76 -5.57 -10.02
N ILE A 252 31.30 -5.64 -8.81
CA ILE A 252 32.73 -5.59 -8.51
C ILE A 252 33.37 -6.89 -9.02
N ASN A 253 34.47 -6.74 -9.74
CA ASN A 253 35.33 -7.84 -10.16
C ASN A 253 36.80 -7.48 -9.90
N LYS A 254 37.69 -8.39 -10.30
CA LYS A 254 39.14 -8.28 -10.15
C LYS A 254 39.72 -6.96 -10.65
N SER A 255 39.26 -6.44 -11.79
CA SER A 255 39.77 -5.18 -12.34
C SER A 255 39.49 -3.99 -11.42
N PHE A 256 38.33 -3.93 -10.75
CA PHE A 256 38.04 -2.85 -9.81
C PHE A 256 38.83 -3.00 -8.51
N ILE A 257 38.94 -4.22 -7.99
CA ILE A 257 39.72 -4.50 -6.77
C ILE A 257 41.17 -4.09 -6.95
N GLU A 258 41.81 -4.50 -8.06
CA GLU A 258 43.20 -4.14 -8.35
C GLU A 258 43.36 -2.63 -8.64
N HIS A 259 42.37 -2.00 -9.27
CA HIS A 259 42.40 -0.54 -9.46
C HIS A 259 42.39 0.21 -8.12
N GLN A 260 41.55 -0.22 -7.17
CA GLN A 260 41.53 0.33 -5.81
C GLN A 260 42.84 0.07 -5.06
N ALA A 261 43.52 -1.05 -5.36
CA ALA A 261 44.84 -1.35 -4.84
C ALA A 261 45.99 -0.54 -5.51
N GLY A 262 45.67 0.41 -6.39
CA GLY A 262 46.65 1.32 -7.01
C GLY A 262 47.21 0.85 -8.34
N ARG A 263 46.69 -0.23 -8.93
CA ARG A 263 47.12 -0.70 -10.25
C ARG A 263 46.78 0.31 -11.35
N SER A 264 47.72 0.49 -12.29
CA SER A 264 47.56 1.49 -13.35
C SER A 264 46.44 1.12 -14.33
N PHE A 265 45.83 2.14 -14.93
CA PHE A 265 44.78 1.93 -15.92
C PHE A 265 45.28 1.17 -17.15
N ASP A 266 46.49 1.47 -17.62
CA ASP A 266 47.05 0.87 -18.85
C ASP A 266 47.27 -0.64 -18.69
N GLU A 267 47.76 -1.08 -17.53
CA GLU A 267 47.89 -2.50 -17.21
C GLU A 267 46.52 -3.20 -17.18
N LEU A 268 45.55 -2.59 -16.49
CA LEU A 268 44.18 -3.11 -16.43
C LEU A 268 43.52 -3.17 -17.81
N LYS A 269 43.83 -2.22 -18.69
CA LYS A 269 43.31 -2.18 -20.06
C LYS A 269 43.81 -3.35 -20.89
N VAL A 270 45.09 -3.67 -20.81
CA VAL A 270 45.67 -4.82 -21.51
C VAL A 270 44.98 -6.12 -21.10
N GLU A 271 44.78 -6.33 -19.80
CA GLU A 271 44.17 -7.57 -19.31
C GLU A 271 42.65 -7.63 -19.52
N HIS A 272 41.98 -6.49 -19.47
CA HIS A 272 40.59 -6.38 -19.91
C HIS A 272 40.44 -6.82 -21.37
N ASP A 273 41.32 -6.37 -22.27
CA ASP A 273 41.27 -6.72 -23.69
C ASP A 273 41.61 -8.20 -23.94
N GLN A 274 42.45 -8.80 -23.11
CA GLN A 274 42.68 -10.25 -23.10
C GLN A 274 41.42 -11.00 -22.64
N ALA A 275 40.79 -10.57 -21.55
CA ALA A 275 39.56 -11.18 -21.06
C ALA A 275 38.41 -11.07 -22.08
N LEU A 276 38.35 -9.97 -22.85
CA LEU A 276 37.37 -9.81 -23.94
C LEU A 276 37.54 -10.89 -25.02
N LYS A 277 38.79 -11.25 -25.35
CA LYS A 277 39.09 -12.32 -26.32
C LYS A 277 38.81 -13.72 -25.75
N ALA A 278 38.86 -13.89 -24.43
CA ALA A 278 38.59 -15.15 -23.75
C ALA A 278 37.09 -15.50 -23.68
N GLY A 279 36.20 -14.56 -24.05
CA GLY A 279 34.76 -14.80 -24.10
C GLY A 279 34.11 -14.89 -22.72
N ASP A 280 33.30 -15.92 -22.48
CA ASP A 280 32.49 -16.03 -21.26
C ASP A 280 33.31 -16.24 -19.98
N SER A 281 34.56 -16.73 -20.07
CA SER A 281 35.47 -16.84 -18.92
C SER A 281 36.01 -15.50 -18.42
N GLY A 282 35.84 -14.42 -19.19
CA GLY A 282 36.21 -13.07 -18.78
C GLY A 282 35.26 -12.44 -17.77
N TRP A 283 34.13 -13.09 -17.47
CA TRP A 283 33.13 -12.68 -16.47
C TRP A 283 33.36 -13.37 -15.14
N GLY A 284 32.68 -12.95 -14.08
CA GLY A 284 32.88 -13.51 -12.74
C GLY A 284 33.56 -12.54 -11.76
N PRO A 285 33.60 -12.89 -10.47
CA PRO A 285 34.42 -12.19 -9.47
C PRO A 285 35.90 -12.10 -9.88
N GLU A 286 36.46 -13.18 -10.41
CA GLU A 286 37.83 -13.26 -10.94
C GLU A 286 37.96 -12.75 -12.38
N GLY A 287 36.84 -12.46 -13.02
CA GLY A 287 36.79 -11.89 -14.35
C GLY A 287 37.23 -10.43 -14.39
N ARG A 288 37.36 -9.90 -15.61
CA ARG A 288 37.80 -8.52 -15.87
C ARG A 288 36.80 -7.70 -16.68
N LEU A 289 35.72 -8.33 -17.15
CA LEU A 289 34.65 -7.71 -17.94
C LEU A 289 33.54 -7.13 -17.06
N ALA A 290 32.97 -6.02 -17.51
CA ALA A 290 32.08 -5.18 -16.70
C ALA A 290 30.61 -5.61 -16.75
N THR A 291 30.04 -6.00 -15.61
CA THR A 291 28.61 -6.33 -15.47
C THR A 291 27.87 -5.13 -14.89
N TYR A 292 27.09 -4.42 -15.71
CA TYR A 292 26.28 -3.28 -15.30
C TYR A 292 24.96 -3.77 -14.68
N ALA A 293 24.72 -3.44 -13.41
CA ALA A 293 23.63 -4.02 -12.64
C ALA A 293 23.15 -3.06 -11.56
N GLY A 294 21.84 -3.03 -11.34
CA GLY A 294 21.21 -2.27 -10.27
C GLY A 294 21.30 -2.97 -8.92
N ALA A 295 20.87 -2.30 -7.87
CA ALA A 295 20.90 -2.84 -6.51
C ALA A 295 19.88 -3.96 -6.25
N SER A 296 18.91 -4.13 -7.15
CA SER A 296 17.91 -5.20 -7.09
C SER A 296 18.45 -6.56 -7.58
N ILE A 297 19.77 -6.69 -7.78
CA ILE A 297 20.38 -7.88 -8.38
C ILE A 297 20.08 -9.14 -7.57
N GLY A 298 20.05 -9.03 -6.25
CA GLY A 298 19.73 -10.15 -5.36
C GLY A 298 18.30 -10.65 -5.41
N LEU A 299 17.42 -10.04 -6.21
CA LEU A 299 16.06 -10.51 -6.48
C LEU A 299 15.94 -11.25 -7.83
N ILE A 300 17.04 -11.36 -8.58
CA ILE A 300 17.08 -11.95 -9.92
C ILE A 300 17.77 -13.32 -9.84
N HIS A 301 16.98 -14.38 -9.76
CA HIS A 301 17.48 -15.74 -9.49
C HIS A 301 17.56 -16.65 -10.73
N ASN A 302 17.12 -16.17 -11.89
CA ASN A 302 17.09 -16.93 -13.14
C ASN A 302 17.02 -16.02 -14.36
N VAL A 303 17.37 -16.56 -15.52
CA VAL A 303 17.07 -15.98 -16.84
C VAL A 303 15.67 -16.44 -17.25
N LYS A 304 14.87 -15.53 -17.81
CA LYS A 304 13.50 -15.78 -18.30
C LYS A 304 13.33 -15.10 -19.65
N ASP A 305 12.44 -15.57 -20.51
CA ASP A 305 12.04 -14.76 -21.67
C ASP A 305 11.33 -13.46 -21.22
N ALA A 306 11.37 -12.42 -22.05
CA ALA A 306 10.81 -11.12 -21.71
C ALA A 306 9.29 -11.16 -21.50
N ALA A 307 8.57 -12.08 -22.17
CA ALA A 307 7.13 -12.20 -22.01
C ALA A 307 6.76 -12.75 -20.63
N THR A 308 7.48 -13.77 -20.14
CA THR A 308 7.32 -14.29 -18.78
C THR A 308 7.64 -13.22 -17.75
N ILE A 309 8.70 -12.41 -17.93
CA ILE A 309 9.00 -11.30 -17.01
C ILE A 309 7.83 -10.31 -16.93
N VAL A 310 7.30 -9.86 -18.08
CA VAL A 310 6.16 -8.93 -18.14
C VAL A 310 4.91 -9.57 -17.53
N HIS A 311 4.67 -10.85 -17.78
CA HIS A 311 3.53 -11.58 -17.24
C HIS A 311 3.62 -11.68 -15.71
N ASP A 312 4.73 -12.15 -15.15
CA ASP A 312 4.94 -12.29 -13.70
C ASP A 312 4.73 -10.98 -12.94
N LEU A 313 5.20 -9.88 -13.52
CA LEU A 313 4.98 -8.54 -12.97
C LEU A 313 3.51 -8.17 -12.91
N LYS A 314 2.70 -8.66 -13.84
CA LYS A 314 1.26 -8.39 -13.94
C LYS A 314 0.40 -9.38 -13.17
N ILE A 315 0.87 -10.61 -12.90
CA ILE A 315 0.10 -11.62 -12.13
C ILE A 315 -0.42 -11.02 -10.83
N LEU A 316 0.46 -10.34 -10.07
CA LEU A 316 0.05 -9.69 -8.83
C LEU A 316 -1.17 -8.79 -9.07
N PHE A 317 -1.18 -8.01 -10.15
CA PHE A 317 -2.22 -7.03 -10.53
C PHE A 317 -3.49 -7.64 -11.13
N ASN A 318 -3.39 -8.81 -11.78
CA ASN A 318 -4.51 -9.43 -12.49
C ASN A 318 -5.26 -10.47 -11.66
N GLU A 319 -4.59 -11.23 -10.79
CA GLU A 319 -5.22 -12.33 -10.05
C GLU A 319 -5.53 -12.01 -8.58
N ASP A 320 -4.86 -11.03 -7.93
CA ASP A 320 -5.04 -10.80 -6.48
C ASP A 320 -4.96 -9.32 -5.99
N PHE A 321 -4.65 -8.34 -6.85
CA PHE A 321 -4.57 -6.91 -6.47
C PHE A 321 -5.74 -5.96 -6.81
N PRO A 322 -6.78 -6.26 -7.61
CA PRO A 322 -7.62 -5.19 -8.17
C PRO A 322 -8.43 -4.37 -7.15
N SER A 323 -8.56 -4.81 -5.90
CA SER A 323 -9.37 -4.07 -4.90
C SER A 323 -8.57 -3.00 -4.15
N TYR A 324 -7.30 -3.24 -3.81
CA TYR A 324 -6.53 -2.32 -2.94
C TYR A 324 -6.18 -0.97 -3.57
N PHE A 325 -6.14 -0.92 -4.91
CA PHE A 325 -5.32 0.06 -5.59
C PHE A 325 -6.06 1.32 -6.07
N TYR A 326 -7.39 1.32 -6.07
CA TYR A 326 -8.16 2.54 -6.39
C TYR A 326 -7.96 3.66 -5.34
N LEU A 327 -7.54 3.27 -4.14
CA LEU A 327 -7.49 4.10 -2.96
C LEU A 327 -6.21 4.97 -2.84
N CYS A 328 -5.05 4.42 -3.19
CA CYS A 328 -3.78 5.16 -3.11
C CYS A 328 -3.55 6.12 -4.28
N ILE A 329 -4.16 5.88 -5.45
CA ILE A 329 -3.83 6.61 -6.68
C ILE A 329 -4.60 7.95 -6.83
N THR A 330 -5.76 8.13 -6.18
CA THR A 330 -6.71 9.17 -6.61
C THR A 330 -6.86 10.42 -5.72
N LYS A 331 -6.50 10.42 -4.43
CA LYS A 331 -6.80 11.55 -3.54
C LYS A 331 -5.66 12.56 -3.39
N ARG A 332 -5.33 13.27 -4.48
CA ARG A 332 -4.53 14.50 -4.44
C ARG A 332 -5.32 15.61 -3.75
N SER A 333 -4.83 16.17 -2.65
CA SER A 333 -5.09 17.58 -2.30
C SER A 333 -3.99 18.15 -1.40
N PRO A 334 -3.69 19.46 -1.56
CA PRO A 334 -2.41 20.09 -1.21
C PRO A 334 -2.44 20.67 0.21
N LEU A 335 -1.28 20.83 0.86
CA LEU A 335 -0.99 21.79 1.95
C LEU A 335 0.51 21.67 2.29
N HIS A 336 1.39 22.53 1.77
CA HIS A 336 1.94 23.74 2.41
C HIS A 336 2.36 23.60 3.88
N HIS A 337 3.68 23.70 4.07
CA HIS A 337 4.48 24.01 5.27
C HIS A 337 4.19 23.27 6.58
N ILE A 338 5.16 22.44 7.01
CA ILE A 338 5.74 22.46 8.38
C ILE A 338 7.15 21.88 8.33
N ASN A 339 8.05 22.51 9.06
CA ASN A 339 9.49 22.26 9.13
C ASN A 339 9.82 21.43 10.40
N LEU A 340 10.85 20.58 10.29
CA LEU A 340 11.71 20.02 11.36
C LEU A 340 11.13 18.97 12.36
N SER A 341 11.70 17.74 12.34
CA SER A 341 12.80 17.33 13.26
C SER A 341 13.02 15.81 13.24
N ILE A 342 14.25 15.43 12.91
CA ILE A 342 14.78 14.05 12.89
C ILE A 342 14.97 13.54 14.32
N LYS A 343 14.50 12.31 14.62
CA LYS A 343 15.04 11.48 15.70
C LYS A 343 15.29 10.05 15.21
N ARG A 344 16.56 9.64 15.33
CA ARG A 344 17.15 8.33 14.99
C ARG A 344 16.49 7.17 15.75
N LEU A 345 16.47 6.00 15.12
CA LEU A 345 16.52 4.69 15.78
C LEU A 345 17.39 3.74 14.95
N THR A 346 18.28 3.03 15.64
CA THR A 346 19.43 2.28 15.11
C THR A 346 19.10 0.78 14.96
N THR A 347 19.89 0.17 14.08
CA THR A 347 19.98 -1.21 13.56
C THR A 347 20.02 -2.34 14.61
N VAL A 348 19.49 -3.51 14.23
CA VAL A 348 19.79 -4.81 14.86
C VAL A 348 20.93 -5.46 14.06
N GLY A 349 22.00 -5.86 14.74
CA GLY A 349 23.03 -6.74 14.18
C GLY A 349 23.79 -7.44 15.28
N LEU A 350 24.09 -8.74 15.10
CA LEU A 350 25.18 -9.49 15.75
C LEU A 350 25.47 -10.78 14.92
N PRO A 351 26.68 -11.41 15.00
CA PRO A 351 27.75 -11.17 15.98
C PRO A 351 29.19 -10.90 15.47
N PHE A 352 29.86 -9.95 16.16
CA PHE A 352 31.28 -9.82 16.60
C PHE A 352 32.49 -9.70 15.63
N PRO A 353 33.61 -9.04 16.06
CA PRO A 353 33.78 -7.98 17.07
C PRO A 353 34.43 -6.69 16.50
N LEU A 354 34.04 -5.56 17.09
CA LEU A 354 34.64 -4.24 16.88
C LEU A 354 35.91 -4.10 17.72
N VAL A 355 37.05 -3.84 17.07
CA VAL A 355 38.18 -3.11 17.65
C VAL A 355 38.17 -1.73 17.02
N GLY A 356 37.73 -0.74 17.80
CA GLY A 356 37.86 0.68 17.46
C GLY A 356 39.17 1.21 18.02
N LEU A 357 40.05 1.67 17.14
CA LEU A 357 41.12 2.60 17.49
C LEU A 357 40.99 3.84 16.61
N HIS A 358 40.91 4.99 17.28
CA HIS A 358 41.06 6.31 16.71
C HIS A 358 42.46 6.52 16.13
N GLY A 359 42.54 7.44 15.16
CA GLY A 359 43.76 8.18 14.83
C GLY A 359 44.11 8.11 13.36
N ASP A 360 43.84 9.20 12.63
CA ASP A 360 44.94 9.97 12.07
C ASP A 360 44.45 11.36 11.62
N GLU A 361 45.09 12.37 12.20
CA GLU A 361 45.02 13.77 11.82
C GLU A 361 45.81 14.05 10.54
N GLY A 362 45.42 15.13 9.85
CA GLY A 362 46.04 15.58 8.61
C GLY A 362 45.95 17.10 8.37
N ILE A 363 46.39 17.90 9.34
CA ILE A 363 47.13 19.19 9.27
C ILE A 363 46.54 20.45 8.55
N LEU A 364 46.77 21.59 9.25
CA LEU A 364 46.91 23.03 8.84
C LEU A 364 45.65 23.90 9.02
N THR A 365 45.61 25.03 9.76
CA THR A 365 46.62 25.98 10.28
C THR A 365 46.02 27.00 11.30
N ASN A 366 46.86 27.46 12.24
CA ASN A 366 46.94 28.80 12.89
C ASN A 366 46.00 29.22 14.06
N SER A 367 46.48 28.97 15.30
CA SER A 367 46.84 29.91 16.42
C SER A 367 45.93 31.09 16.87
N PRO A 368 46.09 31.66 18.10
CA PRO A 368 46.60 31.10 19.38
C PRO A 368 45.78 31.48 20.67
N GLU A 369 46.12 30.77 21.77
CA GLU A 369 46.22 31.23 23.19
C GLU A 369 44.97 31.69 23.98
N THR A 370 44.61 30.95 25.04
CA THR A 370 44.99 31.31 26.43
C THR A 370 44.72 30.18 27.44
N GLN A 371 45.73 29.89 28.26
CA GLN A 371 45.71 29.01 29.43
C GLN A 371 44.86 29.61 30.57
N ILE A 372 44.35 28.78 31.50
CA ILE A 372 44.62 28.89 32.95
C ILE A 372 44.15 27.60 33.68
N LYS A 373 45.17 27.01 34.33
CA LYS A 373 45.33 26.09 35.47
C LYS A 373 44.15 25.52 36.27
N GLU A 374 44.32 24.24 36.59
CA GLU A 374 43.75 23.45 37.69
C GLU A 374 44.16 23.97 39.07
N ASP A 375 43.29 23.79 40.08
CA ASP A 375 43.74 23.52 41.45
C ASP A 375 42.68 22.75 42.29
N ASN A 376 43.20 22.01 43.27
CA ASN A 376 42.64 20.87 44.01
C ASN A 376 41.65 21.21 45.17
N THR A 377 40.62 20.34 45.30
CA THR A 377 39.90 19.74 46.48
C THR A 377 39.90 20.40 47.90
N PRO A 378 39.06 19.91 48.87
CA PRO A 378 37.60 19.76 48.92
C PRO A 378 36.99 20.43 50.18
N GLN A 379 35.77 20.97 50.15
CA GLN A 379 35.06 21.36 51.38
C GLN A 379 33.54 21.15 51.27
N ASP A 380 33.05 20.33 52.20
CA ASP A 380 31.65 19.97 52.40
C ASP A 380 30.75 21.19 52.67
N CYS A 381 29.65 21.27 51.93
CA CYS A 381 28.40 21.90 52.38
C CYS A 381 27.21 21.18 51.72
N ASN A 382 26.56 20.33 52.51
CA ASN A 382 25.23 19.77 52.26
C ASN A 382 24.22 20.88 51.95
N LEU A 383 23.73 20.96 50.71
CA LEU A 383 22.46 21.61 50.37
C LEU A 383 21.74 20.82 49.28
N ASN A 384 20.44 20.69 49.49
CA ASN A 384 19.51 19.75 48.88
C ASN A 384 19.40 19.81 47.34
N HIS A 385 19.14 18.63 46.79
CA HIS A 385 18.68 18.38 45.43
C HIS A 385 17.50 19.27 45.01
N HIS A 386 17.65 19.96 43.86
CA HIS A 386 16.54 20.20 42.93
C HIS A 386 17.05 20.04 41.49
N SER A 387 17.07 18.79 41.03
CA SER A 387 17.04 18.50 39.59
C SER A 387 15.60 18.64 39.10
N LEU A 388 15.37 19.61 38.22
CA LEU A 388 14.15 19.71 37.42
C LEU A 388 14.10 18.50 36.48
N SER A 389 13.37 17.46 36.89
CA SER A 389 12.96 16.39 36.00
C SER A 389 11.92 16.91 35.00
N PRO A 390 11.98 16.53 33.72
CA PRO A 390 10.83 16.67 32.84
C PRO A 390 9.69 15.83 33.44
N SER A 391 8.53 16.45 33.69
CA SER A 391 7.39 15.79 34.34
C SER A 391 7.13 14.42 33.71
N ALA A 392 7.05 13.37 34.54
CA ALA A 392 6.78 11.99 34.13
C ALA A 392 5.58 11.89 33.17
N THR A 393 4.61 12.80 33.31
CA THR A 393 3.43 12.99 32.47
C THR A 393 3.76 13.17 30.98
N TYR A 394 4.78 13.94 30.60
CA TYR A 394 5.07 14.21 29.17
C TYR A 394 5.66 12.99 28.44
N GLN A 395 6.47 12.17 29.12
CA GLN A 395 7.03 10.94 28.53
C GLN A 395 6.00 9.80 28.44
N THR A 396 5.06 9.69 29.39
CA THR A 396 4.00 8.68 29.31
C THR A 396 2.97 8.99 28.22
N PHE A 397 2.59 10.27 28.06
CA PHE A 397 1.67 10.71 27.01
C PHE A 397 2.26 10.54 25.60
N SER A 398 3.54 10.87 25.38
CA SER A 398 4.20 10.71 24.08
C SER A 398 4.34 9.24 23.65
N ASN A 399 4.55 8.31 24.58
CA ASN A 399 4.65 6.88 24.27
C ASN A 399 3.28 6.22 24.04
N LYS A 400 2.24 6.63 24.78
CA LYS A 400 0.86 6.15 24.56
C LYS A 400 0.32 6.57 23.19
N ASN A 401 0.50 7.83 22.79
CA ASN A 401 0.05 8.31 21.47
C ASN A 401 0.77 7.59 20.31
N LYS A 402 2.07 7.30 20.45
CA LYS A 402 2.83 6.56 19.43
C LYS A 402 2.40 5.10 19.32
N LYS A 403 2.08 4.44 20.44
CA LYS A 403 1.56 3.07 20.47
C LYS A 403 0.14 2.96 19.90
N MET A 404 -0.73 3.93 20.18
CA MET A 404 -2.09 4.01 19.62
C MET A 404 -2.08 4.31 18.11
N GLN A 405 -1.18 5.18 17.65
CA GLN A 405 -1.06 5.49 16.23
C GLN A 405 -0.54 4.28 15.43
N ASN A 406 0.38 3.48 16.00
CA ASN A 406 0.79 2.21 15.40
C ASN A 406 -0.37 1.21 15.28
N SER A 407 -1.24 1.10 16.30
CA SER A 407 -2.37 0.15 16.26
C SER A 407 -3.42 0.48 15.18
N VAL A 408 -3.57 1.76 14.81
CA VAL A 408 -4.48 2.18 13.73
C VAL A 408 -4.00 1.67 12.37
N TYR A 409 -2.73 1.90 12.04
CA TYR A 409 -2.16 1.45 10.76
C TYR A 409 -2.02 -0.08 10.70
N GLU A 410 -1.68 -0.72 11.81
CA GLU A 410 -1.69 -2.18 11.94
C GLU A 410 -3.08 -2.74 11.66
N THR A 411 -4.14 -2.18 12.29
CA THR A 411 -5.53 -2.60 12.06
C THR A 411 -5.93 -2.39 10.60
N ALA A 412 -5.55 -1.27 9.98
CA ALA A 412 -5.84 -1.01 8.57
C ALA A 412 -5.13 -2.01 7.63
N ALA A 413 -3.87 -2.35 7.91
CA ALA A 413 -3.12 -3.37 7.18
C ALA A 413 -3.71 -4.78 7.37
N SER A 414 -4.15 -5.11 8.59
CA SER A 414 -4.88 -6.36 8.85
C SER A 414 -6.23 -6.39 8.17
N ALA A 415 -6.96 -5.27 8.08
CA ALA A 415 -8.22 -5.17 7.35
C ALA A 415 -8.01 -5.40 5.85
N VAL A 416 -6.91 -4.89 5.33
CA VAL A 416 -6.44 -5.22 3.98
C VAL A 416 -6.29 -6.74 3.87
N GLN A 417 -5.44 -7.39 4.65
CA GLN A 417 -5.24 -8.85 4.56
C GLN A 417 -6.54 -9.66 4.79
N ALA A 418 -7.41 -9.23 5.70
CA ALA A 418 -8.70 -9.84 5.94
C ALA A 418 -9.58 -9.81 4.69
N ARG A 419 -9.63 -8.68 3.97
CA ARG A 419 -10.39 -8.55 2.71
C ARG A 419 -10.03 -9.63 1.71
N ASN A 420 -8.75 -9.92 1.50
CA ASN A 420 -8.32 -10.97 0.57
C ASN A 420 -8.83 -12.35 0.98
N ARG A 421 -8.78 -12.66 2.27
CA ARG A 421 -9.20 -13.97 2.78
C ARG A 421 -10.71 -14.18 2.71
N ILE A 422 -11.49 -13.12 2.92
CA ILE A 422 -12.94 -13.25 3.12
C ILE A 422 -13.78 -12.91 1.89
N ARG A 423 -13.23 -12.25 0.87
CA ARG A 423 -13.97 -11.70 -0.28
C ARG A 423 -14.86 -12.71 -1.00
N SER A 424 -14.41 -13.95 -1.17
CA SER A 424 -15.18 -15.03 -1.82
C SER A 424 -16.34 -15.55 -0.98
N HIS A 425 -16.37 -15.23 0.32
CA HIS A 425 -17.32 -15.76 1.29
C HIS A 425 -18.34 -14.73 1.78
N ILE A 426 -18.27 -13.49 1.30
CA ILE A 426 -19.18 -12.40 1.66
C ILE A 426 -19.64 -11.65 0.41
N TYR A 427 -20.72 -10.88 0.53
CA TYR A 427 -21.08 -9.91 -0.50
C TYR A 427 -20.28 -8.62 -0.33
N GLN A 428 -19.79 -8.06 -1.44
CA GLN A 428 -19.48 -6.64 -1.52
C GLN A 428 -20.82 -5.89 -1.57
N THR A 429 -21.25 -5.38 -0.43
CA THR A 429 -22.57 -4.75 -0.30
C THR A 429 -22.63 -3.44 -1.10
N PRO A 430 -23.81 -3.06 -1.61
CA PRO A 430 -23.93 -1.84 -2.41
C PRO A 430 -23.77 -0.58 -1.56
N LEU A 431 -23.33 0.49 -2.22
CA LEU A 431 -23.36 1.86 -1.69
C LEU A 431 -24.50 2.61 -2.40
N ILE A 432 -25.63 2.74 -1.71
CA ILE A 432 -26.91 3.17 -2.30
C ILE A 432 -27.11 4.66 -2.06
N PRO A 433 -27.27 5.50 -3.09
CA PRO A 433 -27.61 6.91 -2.90
C PRO A 433 -28.98 7.08 -2.23
N SER A 434 -29.06 8.01 -1.27
CA SER A 434 -30.33 8.35 -0.65
C SER A 434 -31.28 9.02 -1.63
N ARG A 435 -32.55 8.67 -1.53
CA ARG A 435 -33.64 9.24 -2.33
C ARG A 435 -34.09 10.58 -1.79
N VAL A 436 -33.96 10.82 -0.48
CA VAL A 436 -34.61 11.97 0.17
C VAL A 436 -33.64 12.76 1.04
N GLN A 437 -32.74 12.10 1.76
CA GLN A 437 -31.80 12.72 2.70
C GLN A 437 -30.76 13.59 1.99
N GLY A 438 -30.39 14.71 2.63
CA GLY A 438 -29.39 15.67 2.13
C GLY A 438 -29.84 16.58 0.98
N LYS A 439 -31.04 16.37 0.40
CA LYS A 439 -31.54 17.23 -0.68
C LYS A 439 -31.76 18.69 -0.28
N SER A 440 -32.21 18.93 0.96
CA SER A 440 -32.55 20.27 1.45
C SER A 440 -31.34 21.19 1.64
N ASN A 441 -30.13 20.63 1.79
CA ASN A 441 -28.89 21.36 2.05
C ASN A 441 -27.76 20.99 1.05
N ASN A 442 -28.13 20.38 -0.08
CA ASN A 442 -27.20 19.92 -1.12
C ASN A 442 -26.11 18.97 -0.60
N ALA A 443 -26.36 18.24 0.50
CA ALA A 443 -25.47 17.17 0.96
C ALA A 443 -25.73 15.89 0.16
N ARG A 444 -24.66 15.18 -0.18
CA ARG A 444 -24.76 13.87 -0.86
C ARG A 444 -24.77 12.77 0.19
N VAL A 445 -25.91 12.12 0.39
CA VAL A 445 -26.06 11.03 1.37
C VAL A 445 -26.07 9.68 0.68
N LEU A 446 -25.27 8.75 1.19
CA LEU A 446 -25.14 7.38 0.67
C LEU A 446 -25.29 6.37 1.81
N PHE A 447 -25.87 5.21 1.53
CA PHE A 447 -26.07 4.12 2.47
C PHE A 447 -25.15 2.95 2.13
N LYS A 448 -24.26 2.59 3.07
CA LYS A 448 -23.48 1.36 2.97
C LYS A 448 -24.32 0.21 3.53
N ALA A 449 -24.89 -0.59 2.64
CA ALA A 449 -26.01 -1.49 2.93
C ALA A 449 -25.59 -2.86 3.51
N GLU A 450 -25.00 -2.89 4.71
CA GLU A 450 -24.65 -4.14 5.40
C GLU A 450 -25.88 -4.94 5.86
N ASN A 451 -27.07 -4.35 5.87
CA ASN A 451 -28.35 -5.04 5.98
C ASN A 451 -28.60 -6.07 4.86
N PHE A 452 -27.93 -5.95 3.71
CA PHE A 452 -27.98 -6.93 2.61
C PHE A 452 -26.85 -7.94 2.62
N GLN A 453 -26.02 -7.97 3.66
CA GLN A 453 -25.01 -9.01 3.81
C GLN A 453 -25.67 -10.39 4.03
N LEU A 454 -24.96 -11.49 3.73
CA LEU A 454 -25.45 -12.88 3.78
C LEU A 454 -26.29 -13.24 5.02
N THR A 455 -25.90 -12.75 6.18
CA THR A 455 -26.57 -13.04 7.46
C THR A 455 -27.53 -11.94 7.92
N GLY A 456 -27.77 -10.93 7.09
CA GLY A 456 -28.57 -9.75 7.40
C GLY A 456 -27.83 -8.69 8.21
N SER A 457 -26.51 -8.82 8.41
CA SER A 457 -25.68 -7.81 9.08
C SER A 457 -24.18 -7.99 8.79
N PHE A 458 -23.39 -6.98 9.17
CA PHE A 458 -21.95 -6.94 8.96
C PHE A 458 -21.14 -8.05 9.68
N LYS A 459 -21.70 -8.67 10.72
CA LYS A 459 -20.96 -9.52 11.68
C LYS A 459 -20.23 -10.69 11.04
N ILE A 460 -20.73 -11.22 9.92
CA ILE A 460 -20.06 -12.29 9.17
C ILE A 460 -18.64 -11.89 8.74
N ARG A 461 -18.36 -10.60 8.46
CA ARG A 461 -17.04 -10.16 8.00
C ARG A 461 -15.96 -10.41 9.05
N GLY A 462 -16.18 -9.94 10.27
CA GLY A 462 -15.29 -10.23 11.40
C GLY A 462 -15.18 -11.72 11.68
N ALA A 463 -16.30 -12.43 11.77
CA ALA A 463 -16.29 -13.87 12.02
C ALA A 463 -15.46 -14.63 10.97
N MET A 464 -15.68 -14.37 9.68
CA MET A 464 -14.92 -14.95 8.58
C MET A 464 -13.43 -14.59 8.67
N SER A 465 -13.11 -13.34 9.01
CA SER A 465 -11.73 -12.87 9.19
C SER A 465 -11.02 -13.61 10.32
N LYS A 466 -11.65 -13.76 11.49
CA LYS A 466 -11.05 -14.50 12.61
C LYS A 466 -10.88 -15.97 12.28
N MET A 467 -11.96 -16.61 11.82
CA MET A 467 -12.02 -18.07 11.66
C MET A 467 -11.15 -18.58 10.52
N SER A 468 -11.00 -17.82 9.43
CA SER A 468 -10.11 -18.22 8.32
C SER A 468 -8.63 -18.22 8.71
N GLY A 469 -8.25 -17.51 9.79
CA GLY A 469 -6.90 -17.56 10.35
C GLY A 469 -6.67 -18.69 11.35
N GLN A 470 -7.71 -19.43 11.76
CA GLN A 470 -7.60 -20.50 12.76
C GLN A 470 -7.22 -21.84 12.12
N PRO A 471 -6.53 -22.73 12.85
CA PRO A 471 -6.25 -24.10 12.40
C PRO A 471 -7.50 -24.88 12.00
N ALA A 472 -7.38 -25.84 11.09
CA ALA A 472 -8.51 -26.65 10.62
C ALA A 472 -9.20 -27.43 11.76
N ASN A 473 -8.41 -27.98 12.69
CA ASN A 473 -8.89 -28.82 13.80
C ASN A 473 -9.12 -28.03 15.11
N GLY A 474 -9.08 -26.70 15.06
CA GLY A 474 -9.32 -25.87 16.25
C GLY A 474 -10.80 -25.83 16.61
N ARG A 475 -11.12 -26.03 17.88
CA ARG A 475 -12.49 -25.88 18.40
C ARG A 475 -12.75 -24.43 18.73
N LEU A 476 -13.84 -23.88 18.22
CA LEU A 476 -14.20 -22.47 18.38
C LEU A 476 -15.44 -22.35 19.27
N ILE A 477 -15.53 -21.28 20.05
CA ILE A 477 -16.71 -21.02 20.89
C ILE A 477 -17.11 -19.55 20.87
N THR A 478 -18.40 -19.27 20.90
CA THR A 478 -18.94 -17.91 21.07
C THR A 478 -20.25 -17.95 21.84
N ALA A 479 -20.74 -16.79 22.30
CA ALA A 479 -22.03 -16.65 22.95
C ALA A 479 -22.84 -15.51 22.36
N SER A 480 -23.84 -15.81 21.55
CA SER A 480 -24.78 -14.82 21.02
C SER A 480 -25.94 -15.50 20.31
N SER A 481 -27.17 -15.08 20.62
CA SER A 481 -28.38 -15.46 19.87
C SER A 481 -28.71 -14.49 18.71
N GLY A 482 -27.94 -13.42 18.55
CA GLY A 482 -28.20 -12.32 17.63
C GLY A 482 -27.29 -12.31 16.40
N ASN A 483 -27.02 -11.09 15.89
CA ASN A 483 -26.22 -10.85 14.69
C ASN A 483 -24.85 -11.56 14.72
N HIS A 484 -24.16 -11.58 15.85
CA HIS A 484 -22.87 -12.25 15.97
C HIS A 484 -22.98 -13.78 15.90
N GLY A 485 -23.93 -14.37 16.60
CA GLY A 485 -24.14 -15.83 16.58
C GLY A 485 -24.47 -16.35 15.19
N ILE A 486 -25.35 -15.65 14.48
CA ILE A 486 -25.71 -15.99 13.09
C ILE A 486 -24.50 -15.80 12.16
N GLY A 487 -23.77 -14.69 12.29
CA GLY A 487 -22.55 -14.41 11.52
C GLY A 487 -21.47 -15.46 11.72
N ALA A 488 -21.22 -15.84 12.97
CA ALA A 488 -20.25 -16.87 13.35
C ALA A 488 -20.66 -18.26 12.86
N ALA A 489 -21.93 -18.64 13.02
CA ALA A 489 -22.43 -19.93 12.57
C ALA A 489 -22.34 -20.08 11.04
N CYS A 490 -22.72 -19.03 10.30
CA CYS A 490 -22.56 -19.00 8.85
C CYS A 490 -21.09 -19.08 8.41
N ALA A 491 -20.18 -18.36 9.08
CA ALA A 491 -18.76 -18.41 8.77
C ALA A 491 -18.14 -19.78 9.08
N ALA A 492 -18.54 -20.42 10.19
CA ALA A 492 -18.09 -21.75 10.54
C ALA A 492 -18.54 -22.81 9.52
N GLN A 493 -19.80 -22.73 9.06
CA GLN A 493 -20.31 -23.59 8.00
C GLN A 493 -19.52 -23.40 6.69
N ALA A 494 -19.31 -22.16 6.26
CA ALA A 494 -18.61 -21.85 5.01
C ALA A 494 -17.14 -22.29 5.01
N LEU A 495 -16.50 -22.30 6.18
CA LEU A 495 -15.09 -22.67 6.37
C LEU A 495 -14.90 -24.09 6.91
N SER A 496 -15.97 -24.86 7.07
CA SER A 496 -15.96 -26.19 7.69
C SER A 496 -15.23 -26.24 9.04
N LYS A 497 -15.55 -25.30 9.94
CA LYS A 497 -14.95 -25.18 11.29
C LYS A 497 -15.86 -25.75 12.38
N ASP A 498 -15.27 -26.33 13.42
CA ASP A 498 -16.00 -26.75 14.62
C ASP A 498 -16.30 -25.53 15.51
N LEU A 499 -17.53 -25.01 15.40
CA LEU A 499 -18.03 -23.93 16.25
C LEU A 499 -19.07 -24.46 17.24
N THR A 500 -18.91 -24.05 18.50
CA THR A 500 -19.91 -24.15 19.56
C THR A 500 -20.49 -22.77 19.87
N VAL A 501 -21.83 -22.65 19.87
CA VAL A 501 -22.53 -21.42 20.25
C VAL A 501 -23.26 -21.64 21.56
N VAL A 502 -22.90 -20.85 22.58
CA VAL A 502 -23.57 -20.87 23.88
C VAL A 502 -24.73 -19.88 23.88
N LEU A 503 -25.91 -20.33 24.28
CA LEU A 503 -27.14 -19.55 24.31
C LEU A 503 -27.80 -19.70 25.69
N PRO A 504 -28.57 -18.71 26.16
CA PRO A 504 -29.30 -18.85 27.42
C PRO A 504 -30.46 -19.84 27.28
N ASP A 505 -30.90 -20.40 28.40
CA ASP A 505 -32.06 -21.30 28.48
C ASP A 505 -33.37 -20.61 28.02
N SER A 506 -33.41 -19.28 28.14
CA SER A 506 -34.52 -18.41 27.74
C SER A 506 -34.52 -18.00 26.27
N VAL A 507 -33.58 -18.52 25.45
CA VAL A 507 -33.45 -18.12 24.03
C VAL A 507 -34.74 -18.39 23.25
N VAL A 508 -35.14 -17.42 22.42
CA VAL A 508 -36.33 -17.55 21.56
C VAL A 508 -36.13 -18.71 20.57
N PRO A 509 -37.10 -19.64 20.42
CA PRO A 509 -36.95 -20.83 19.57
C PRO A 509 -36.53 -20.52 18.13
N ALA A 510 -37.07 -19.47 17.51
CA ALA A 510 -36.71 -19.09 16.16
C ALA A 510 -35.22 -18.73 15.99
N LYS A 511 -34.61 -18.09 17.01
CA LYS A 511 -33.17 -17.74 17.00
C LYS A 511 -32.30 -18.99 17.19
N LEU A 512 -32.72 -19.88 18.08
CA LEU A 512 -32.06 -21.17 18.32
C LEU A 512 -32.03 -22.03 17.06
N GLU A 513 -33.18 -22.21 16.41
CA GLU A 513 -33.29 -23.03 15.21
C GLU A 513 -32.53 -22.42 14.03
N LYS A 514 -32.51 -21.08 13.90
CA LYS A 514 -31.68 -20.40 12.90
C LYS A 514 -30.20 -20.71 13.11
N ILE A 515 -29.68 -20.66 14.34
CA ILE A 515 -28.27 -20.99 14.63
C ILE A 515 -27.98 -22.47 14.35
N LYS A 516 -28.83 -23.39 14.84
CA LYS A 516 -28.68 -24.83 14.59
C LYS A 516 -28.71 -25.19 13.10
N SER A 517 -29.47 -24.45 12.28
CA SER A 517 -29.58 -24.70 10.83
C SER A 517 -28.25 -24.61 10.08
N TYR A 518 -27.23 -23.94 10.64
CA TYR A 518 -25.88 -23.88 10.08
C TYR A 518 -25.01 -25.11 10.41
N GLY A 519 -25.53 -26.06 11.21
CA GLY A 519 -24.83 -27.30 11.57
C GLY A 519 -23.78 -27.12 12.67
N VAL A 520 -23.89 -26.06 13.48
CA VAL A 520 -22.98 -25.79 14.61
C VAL A 520 -23.45 -26.47 15.90
N ASN A 521 -22.51 -26.71 16.81
CA ASN A 521 -22.82 -27.20 18.14
C ASN A 521 -23.49 -26.10 18.96
N VAL A 522 -24.49 -26.44 19.77
CA VAL A 522 -25.17 -25.48 20.65
C VAL A 522 -25.18 -25.99 22.08
N ILE A 523 -24.83 -25.10 23.01
CA ILE A 523 -24.95 -25.34 24.45
C ILE A 523 -25.97 -24.35 25.02
N LEU A 524 -26.99 -24.86 25.71
CA LEU A 524 -27.89 -24.01 26.50
C LEU A 524 -27.34 -23.90 27.92
N HIS A 525 -27.06 -22.68 28.36
CA HIS A 525 -26.52 -22.42 29.69
C HIS A 525 -26.84 -21.02 30.19
N GLY A 526 -27.54 -20.96 31.32
CA GLY A 526 -27.77 -19.74 32.07
C GLY A 526 -29.13 -19.11 31.75
N ALA A 527 -29.71 -18.44 32.75
CA ALA A 527 -31.02 -17.82 32.61
C ALA A 527 -31.05 -16.65 31.61
N GLU A 528 -29.91 -16.01 31.38
CA GLU A 528 -29.77 -14.79 30.58
C GLU A 528 -28.47 -14.77 29.75
N THR A 529 -28.42 -13.87 28.76
CA THR A 529 -27.32 -13.79 27.78
C THR A 529 -25.96 -13.56 28.41
N GLY A 530 -25.87 -12.73 29.47
CA GLY A 530 -24.60 -12.48 30.16
C GLY A 530 -24.01 -13.73 30.83
N LEU A 531 -24.85 -14.59 31.42
CA LEU A 531 -24.41 -15.85 32.01
C LEU A 531 -23.92 -16.85 30.95
N ALA A 532 -24.57 -16.89 29.79
CA ALA A 532 -24.14 -17.70 28.65
C ALA A 532 -22.75 -17.26 28.14
N GLU A 533 -22.51 -15.95 28.05
CA GLU A 533 -21.21 -15.39 27.66
C GLU A 533 -20.11 -15.72 28.67
N GLN A 534 -20.35 -15.48 29.96
CA GLN A 534 -19.39 -15.83 31.01
C GLN A 534 -19.04 -17.33 30.98
N TYR A 535 -20.02 -18.20 30.69
CA TYR A 535 -19.77 -19.62 30.54
C TYR A 535 -18.91 -19.95 29.31
N ALA A 536 -19.20 -19.35 28.15
CA ALA A 536 -18.38 -19.52 26.94
C ALA A 536 -16.94 -19.05 27.13
N GLN A 537 -16.74 -17.90 27.78
CA GLN A 537 -15.41 -17.37 28.10
C GLN A 537 -14.65 -18.29 29.07
N ARG A 538 -15.31 -18.86 30.09
CA ARG A 538 -14.69 -19.86 30.99
C ARG A 538 -14.25 -21.13 30.26
N LEU A 539 -15.06 -21.64 29.33
CA LEU A 539 -14.69 -22.79 28.49
C LEU A 539 -13.53 -22.48 27.53
N ALA A 540 -13.44 -21.24 27.04
CA ALA A 540 -12.28 -20.81 26.25
C ALA A 540 -11.01 -20.70 27.13
N ALA A 541 -11.15 -20.22 28.37
CA ALA A 541 -10.04 -20.10 29.31
C ALA A 541 -9.44 -21.46 29.72
N SER A 542 -10.22 -22.54 29.69
CA SER A 542 -9.73 -23.91 29.92
C SER A 542 -8.91 -24.48 28.75
N GLN A 543 -8.52 -23.65 27.77
CA GLN A 543 -7.68 -23.95 26.60
C GLN A 543 -8.23 -24.99 25.61
N SER A 544 -9.49 -25.40 25.77
CA SER A 544 -10.14 -26.37 24.88
C SER A 544 -10.84 -25.71 23.69
N TYR A 545 -11.07 -24.39 23.76
CA TYR A 545 -11.73 -23.61 22.73
C TYR A 545 -11.02 -22.27 22.50
N THR A 546 -11.07 -21.79 21.27
CA THR A 546 -10.75 -20.39 20.95
C THR A 546 -12.03 -19.56 20.98
N TYR A 547 -12.07 -18.54 21.83
CA TYR A 547 -13.22 -17.62 21.90
C TYR A 547 -13.27 -16.74 20.65
N ILE A 548 -14.43 -16.69 19.99
CA ILE A 548 -14.71 -15.81 18.87
C ILE A 548 -15.51 -14.62 19.39
N SER A 549 -14.80 -13.55 19.72
CA SER A 549 -15.38 -12.34 20.29
C SER A 549 -16.35 -11.65 19.30
N PRO A 550 -17.45 -11.04 19.79
CA PRO A 550 -18.32 -10.22 18.96
C PRO A 550 -17.71 -8.91 18.48
N TYR A 551 -16.66 -8.41 19.13
CA TYR A 551 -16.01 -7.13 18.78
C TYR A 551 -14.58 -6.98 19.31
N ASN A 552 -14.26 -7.57 20.46
CA ASN A 552 -13.01 -7.38 21.21
C ASN A 552 -11.89 -8.31 20.73
N ASP A 553 -11.59 -8.30 19.44
CA ASP A 553 -10.51 -9.12 18.86
C ASP A 553 -9.93 -8.44 17.61
N PRO A 554 -8.59 -8.40 17.42
CA PRO A 554 -7.97 -7.71 16.30
C PRO A 554 -8.42 -8.20 14.91
N ASP A 555 -8.62 -9.50 14.73
CA ASP A 555 -9.05 -10.08 13.46
C ASP A 555 -10.53 -9.80 13.19
N ILE A 556 -11.35 -9.76 14.26
CA ILE A 556 -12.75 -9.34 14.16
C ILE A 556 -12.82 -7.88 13.69
N VAL A 557 -12.10 -6.98 14.37
CA VAL A 557 -12.04 -5.54 14.02
C VAL A 557 -11.52 -5.35 12.59
N ALA A 558 -10.46 -6.04 12.21
CA ALA A 558 -9.92 -6.02 10.85
C ALA A 558 -10.95 -6.47 9.80
N GLY A 559 -11.69 -7.56 10.09
CA GLY A 559 -12.77 -8.03 9.23
C GLY A 559 -13.85 -6.97 9.04
N GLN A 560 -14.24 -6.26 10.10
CA GLN A 560 -15.20 -5.15 9.96
C GLN A 560 -14.62 -3.98 9.17
N GLY A 561 -13.32 -3.72 9.30
CA GLY A 561 -12.61 -2.69 8.54
C GLY A 561 -12.65 -2.86 7.02
N THR A 562 -12.95 -4.07 6.53
CA THR A 562 -13.17 -4.30 5.09
C THR A 562 -14.31 -3.44 4.52
N ILE A 563 -15.28 -3.05 5.35
CA ILE A 563 -16.34 -2.10 4.96
C ILE A 563 -15.75 -0.73 4.63
N GLY A 564 -14.77 -0.27 5.40
CA GLY A 564 -14.08 1.00 5.14
C GLY A 564 -13.37 0.97 3.78
N LEU A 565 -12.76 -0.16 3.41
CA LEU A 565 -12.11 -0.32 2.10
C LEU A 565 -13.16 -0.23 0.98
N GLU A 566 -14.28 -0.93 1.13
CA GLU A 566 -15.38 -0.88 0.15
C GLU A 566 -15.99 0.51 0.02
N ILE A 567 -16.22 1.24 1.12
CA ILE A 567 -16.74 2.62 1.09
C ILE A 567 -15.81 3.50 0.26
N LEU A 568 -14.51 3.43 0.51
CA LEU A 568 -13.54 4.29 -0.16
C LEU A 568 -13.32 3.92 -1.64
N GLU A 569 -13.57 2.67 -2.03
CA GLU A 569 -13.57 2.22 -3.42
C GLU A 569 -14.87 2.60 -4.16
N GLN A 570 -16.02 2.50 -3.49
CA GLN A 570 -17.33 2.76 -4.07
C GLN A 570 -17.67 4.27 -4.09
N CYS A 571 -16.97 5.09 -3.31
CA CYS A 571 -17.21 6.53 -3.17
C CYS A 571 -15.96 7.37 -3.49
N GLU A 572 -15.99 8.10 -4.62
CA GLU A 572 -14.86 8.94 -5.09
C GLU A 572 -14.38 9.93 -4.01
N GLU A 573 -15.30 10.62 -3.36
CA GLU A 573 -15.04 11.52 -2.22
C GLU A 573 -16.02 11.22 -1.10
N VAL A 574 -15.52 11.11 0.13
CA VAL A 574 -16.31 10.91 1.35
C VAL A 574 -15.75 11.84 2.41
N ASP A 575 -16.60 12.70 2.94
CA ASP A 575 -16.25 13.65 3.98
C ASP A 575 -16.58 13.08 5.36
N ASN A 576 -17.71 12.37 5.47
CA ASN A 576 -18.22 11.87 6.74
C ASN A 576 -18.67 10.41 6.64
N ILE A 577 -18.36 9.59 7.65
CA ILE A 577 -18.88 8.23 7.79
C ILE A 577 -19.57 8.12 9.16
N PHE A 578 -20.86 7.78 9.16
CA PHE A 578 -21.68 7.60 10.35
C PHE A 578 -21.80 6.12 10.69
N VAL A 579 -21.40 5.75 11.90
CA VAL A 579 -21.37 4.36 12.38
C VAL A 579 -21.99 4.28 13.76
N ALA A 580 -22.98 3.39 13.93
CA ALA A 580 -23.55 3.09 15.24
C ALA A 580 -22.52 2.43 16.16
N MET A 581 -22.51 2.84 17.43
CA MET A 581 -21.54 2.40 18.44
C MET A 581 -22.19 1.47 19.47
N GLY A 582 -21.81 0.20 19.42
CA GLY A 582 -21.91 -0.74 20.55
C GLY A 582 -20.52 -0.96 21.15
N GLY A 583 -20.03 -2.20 21.19
CA GLY A 583 -18.68 -2.54 21.64
C GLY A 583 -17.49 -2.02 20.80
N GLY A 584 -17.73 -1.18 19.80
CA GLY A 584 -16.67 -0.46 19.07
C GLY A 584 -15.97 -1.19 17.93
N GLY A 585 -16.16 -2.51 17.77
CA GLY A 585 -15.41 -3.26 16.75
C GLY A 585 -15.66 -2.79 15.30
N LEU A 586 -16.91 -2.42 14.97
CA LEU A 586 -17.28 -1.90 13.64
C LEU A 586 -16.64 -0.54 13.37
N ILE A 587 -16.85 0.43 14.27
CA ILE A 587 -16.35 1.80 14.10
C ILE A 587 -14.83 1.86 14.16
N SER A 588 -14.18 1.07 15.01
CA SER A 588 -12.72 0.99 15.09
C SER A 588 -12.11 0.43 13.80
N GLY A 589 -12.71 -0.62 13.22
CA GLY A 589 -12.24 -1.19 11.95
C GLY A 589 -12.39 -0.23 10.77
N ILE A 590 -13.60 0.33 10.59
CA ILE A 590 -13.89 1.30 9.52
C ILE A 590 -13.03 2.55 9.71
N GLY A 591 -12.97 3.08 10.93
CA GLY A 591 -12.21 4.27 11.27
C GLY A 591 -10.72 4.08 11.05
N ALA A 592 -10.15 2.91 11.38
CA ALA A 592 -8.74 2.64 11.13
C ALA A 592 -8.38 2.73 9.64
N VAL A 593 -9.21 2.11 8.80
CA VAL A 593 -9.07 2.20 7.33
C VAL A 593 -9.26 3.64 6.84
N ALA A 594 -10.28 4.35 7.33
CA ALA A 594 -10.51 5.74 6.98
C ALA A 594 -9.30 6.63 7.34
N LYS A 595 -8.73 6.49 8.54
CA LYS A 595 -7.56 7.27 8.97
C LYS A 595 -6.28 6.89 8.24
N ALA A 596 -6.12 5.63 7.85
CA ALA A 596 -4.95 5.18 7.11
C ALA A 596 -4.94 5.68 5.66
N PHE A 597 -6.09 5.63 4.98
CA PHE A 597 -6.15 5.81 3.53
C PHE A 597 -6.87 7.08 3.06
N SER A 598 -7.68 7.70 3.92
CA SER A 598 -8.43 8.93 3.63
C SER A 598 -8.50 9.80 4.90
N PRO A 599 -7.35 10.26 5.45
CA PRO A 599 -7.25 10.83 6.80
C PRO A 599 -8.10 12.08 7.06
N ARG A 600 -8.56 12.76 6.00
CA ARG A 600 -9.50 13.90 6.11
C ARG A 600 -10.96 13.49 6.33
N THR A 601 -11.29 12.22 6.11
CA THR A 601 -12.64 11.70 6.36
C THR A 601 -12.92 11.71 7.85
N LYS A 602 -14.01 12.34 8.23
CA LYS A 602 -14.51 12.38 9.59
C LYS A 602 -15.34 11.14 9.89
N VAL A 603 -15.08 10.50 11.00
CA VAL A 603 -15.83 9.34 11.51
C VAL A 603 -16.71 9.82 12.65
N TYR A 604 -18.02 9.73 12.43
CA TYR A 604 -19.06 10.03 13.43
C TYR A 604 -19.51 8.73 14.08
N GLY A 605 -19.21 8.61 15.37
CA GLY A 605 -19.78 7.58 16.22
C GLY A 605 -21.16 8.00 16.71
N VAL A 606 -22.15 7.15 16.49
CA VAL A 606 -23.53 7.43 16.93
C VAL A 606 -23.94 6.47 18.04
N SER A 607 -24.34 6.99 19.19
CA SER A 607 -24.67 6.21 20.38
C SER A 607 -26.12 6.43 20.80
N ALA A 608 -26.81 5.37 21.22
CA ALA A 608 -28.14 5.48 21.82
C ALA A 608 -27.99 5.92 23.28
N ILE A 609 -28.75 6.95 23.70
CA ILE A 609 -28.67 7.48 25.08
C ILE A 609 -28.92 6.38 26.12
N ASN A 610 -29.82 5.44 25.82
CA ASN A 610 -30.18 4.33 26.71
C ASN A 610 -29.10 3.24 26.82
N SER A 611 -28.06 3.25 25.96
CA SER A 611 -26.94 2.31 26.04
C SER A 611 -25.66 2.86 25.40
N LYS A 612 -24.97 3.75 26.13
CA LYS A 612 -23.83 4.53 25.62
C LYS A 612 -22.46 4.22 26.25
N ALA A 613 -22.23 2.95 26.63
CA ALA A 613 -21.01 2.50 27.30
C ALA A 613 -19.71 2.96 26.62
N LEU A 614 -19.57 2.77 25.30
CA LEU A 614 -18.36 3.19 24.58
C LEU A 614 -18.20 4.71 24.54
N ALA A 615 -19.30 5.47 24.34
CA ALA A 615 -19.24 6.92 24.29
C ALA A 615 -18.83 7.51 25.64
N GLU A 616 -19.41 7.04 26.75
CA GLU A 616 -19.01 7.47 28.10
C GLU A 616 -17.58 7.04 28.42
N SER A 617 -17.18 5.83 28.04
CA SER A 617 -15.81 5.35 28.23
C SER A 617 -14.78 6.17 27.43
N MET A 618 -15.13 6.60 26.21
CA MET A 618 -14.29 7.50 25.41
C MET A 618 -14.15 8.88 26.08
N ALA A 619 -15.26 9.42 26.60
CA ALA A 619 -15.24 10.70 27.31
C ALA A 619 -14.42 10.62 28.62
N ALA A 620 -14.50 9.49 29.33
CA ALA A 620 -13.74 9.23 30.55
C ALA A 620 -12.26 8.84 30.28
N GLY A 621 -11.93 8.41 29.07
CA GLY A 621 -10.60 7.90 28.69
C GLY A 621 -10.25 6.53 29.26
N HIS A 622 -11.21 5.84 29.88
CA HIS A 622 -11.11 4.48 30.43
C HIS A 622 -12.51 3.84 30.42
N VAL A 623 -12.57 2.50 30.50
CA VAL A 623 -13.86 1.79 30.54
C VAL A 623 -14.61 2.17 31.81
N VAL A 624 -15.86 2.62 31.65
CA VAL A 624 -16.78 2.94 32.75
C VAL A 624 -18.00 2.05 32.70
N GLU A 625 -18.55 1.74 33.87
CA GLU A 625 -19.82 1.02 34.00
C GLU A 625 -20.97 2.00 33.78
N THR A 626 -21.94 1.63 32.94
CA THR A 626 -23.06 2.49 32.56
C THR A 626 -24.38 1.80 32.83
N GLU A 627 -25.39 2.56 33.24
CA GLU A 627 -26.76 2.05 33.32
C GLU A 627 -27.30 1.78 31.90
N HIS A 628 -27.83 0.59 31.67
CA HIS A 628 -28.44 0.21 30.40
C HIS A 628 -29.97 0.15 30.54
N ARG A 629 -30.68 0.79 29.61
CA ARG A 629 -32.14 0.80 29.52
C ARG A 629 -32.58 0.20 28.20
N ASP A 630 -33.86 -0.12 28.10
CA ASP A 630 -34.46 -0.64 26.86
C ASP A 630 -34.23 0.35 25.70
N THR A 631 -33.82 -0.18 24.55
CA THR A 631 -33.54 0.61 23.35
C THR A 631 -33.98 -0.13 22.10
N LEU A 632 -34.48 0.63 21.12
CA LEU A 632 -34.76 0.16 19.76
C LEU A 632 -33.47 -0.25 19.04
N ALA A 633 -32.32 0.27 19.46
CA ALA A 633 -31.00 -0.07 18.92
C ALA A 633 -30.37 -1.27 19.67
N ASP A 634 -31.11 -2.37 19.78
CA ASP A 634 -30.75 -3.57 20.56
C ASP A 634 -29.38 -4.18 20.22
N ALA A 635 -28.97 -4.17 18.94
CA ALA A 635 -27.70 -4.75 18.51
C ALA A 635 -26.45 -3.95 18.95
N VAL A 636 -26.62 -2.75 19.50
CA VAL A 636 -25.55 -1.97 20.16
C VAL A 636 -25.72 -1.85 21.67
N ALA A 637 -26.75 -2.50 22.24
CA ALA A 637 -27.02 -2.46 23.66
C ALA A 637 -26.03 -3.31 24.48
N GLY A 638 -25.74 -2.86 25.70
CA GLY A 638 -24.89 -3.57 26.67
C GLY A 638 -23.53 -2.93 26.93
N GLY A 639 -22.83 -3.46 27.92
CA GLY A 639 -21.53 -2.99 28.35
C GLY A 639 -20.40 -3.37 27.39
N ILE A 640 -19.18 -2.95 27.73
CA ILE A 640 -17.95 -3.31 27.02
C ILE A 640 -16.97 -3.97 27.99
N ASP A 641 -16.12 -4.88 27.50
CA ASP A 641 -15.10 -5.53 28.33
C ASP A 641 -14.14 -4.48 28.95
N THR A 642 -13.77 -4.67 30.20
CA THR A 642 -12.86 -3.75 30.93
C THR A 642 -11.48 -3.61 30.26
N ASP A 643 -11.01 -4.64 29.58
CA ASP A 643 -9.72 -4.70 28.89
C ASP A 643 -9.88 -4.55 27.36
N THR A 644 -10.97 -3.93 26.90
CA THR A 644 -11.27 -3.89 25.48
C THR A 644 -10.22 -3.16 24.63
N ILE A 645 -9.84 -3.79 23.51
CA ILE A 645 -8.96 -3.19 22.49
C ILE A 645 -9.67 -2.08 21.71
N THR A 646 -11.01 -2.05 21.71
CA THR A 646 -11.77 -1.16 20.85
C THR A 646 -11.83 0.26 21.40
N LEU A 647 -11.76 0.47 22.72
CA LEU A 647 -11.74 1.81 23.33
C LEU A 647 -10.55 2.67 22.84
N PRO A 648 -9.28 2.25 23.00
CA PRO A 648 -8.15 3.07 22.55
C PRO A 648 -8.14 3.27 21.03
N LEU A 649 -8.61 2.28 20.26
CA LEU A 649 -8.79 2.42 18.81
C LEU A 649 -9.89 3.43 18.47
N ALA A 650 -11.05 3.35 19.11
CA ALA A 650 -12.18 4.25 18.89
C ALA A 650 -11.79 5.69 19.20
N MET A 651 -11.12 5.94 20.34
CA MET A 651 -10.59 7.27 20.69
C MET A 651 -9.60 7.83 19.65
N SER A 652 -8.92 6.96 18.90
CA SER A 652 -7.95 7.36 17.87
C SER A 652 -8.58 7.63 16.51
N VAL A 653 -9.75 7.06 16.22
CA VAL A 653 -10.36 7.10 14.88
C VAL A 653 -11.66 7.89 14.80
N VAL A 654 -12.36 8.07 15.91
CA VAL A 654 -13.63 8.81 15.97
C VAL A 654 -13.36 10.29 16.18
N ASP A 655 -13.89 11.12 15.28
CA ASP A 655 -13.74 12.59 15.37
C ASP A 655 -14.88 13.24 16.17
N HIS A 656 -16.08 12.68 16.06
CA HIS A 656 -17.28 13.22 16.67
C HIS A 656 -18.17 12.09 17.21
N VAL A 657 -18.78 12.33 18.36
CA VAL A 657 -19.79 11.45 18.95
C VAL A 657 -21.14 12.18 18.93
N VAL A 658 -22.19 11.51 18.47
CA VAL A 658 -23.56 12.01 18.45
C VAL A 658 -24.43 11.06 19.26
N GLU A 659 -25.14 11.58 20.26
CA GLU A 659 -26.08 10.81 21.07
C GLU A 659 -27.50 11.00 20.53
N CYS A 660 -28.25 9.90 20.40
CA CYS A 660 -29.65 9.90 19.96
C CYS A 660 -30.57 9.26 20.98
N ASP A 661 -31.76 9.83 21.17
CA ASP A 661 -32.83 9.22 21.96
C ASP A 661 -33.66 8.22 21.14
N GLU A 662 -34.59 7.54 21.81
CA GLU A 662 -35.44 6.52 21.20
C GLU A 662 -36.43 7.08 20.18
N ASP A 663 -36.90 8.32 20.34
CA ASP A 663 -37.80 8.97 19.40
C ASP A 663 -37.06 9.30 18.09
N GLU A 664 -35.80 9.73 18.18
CA GLU A 664 -34.92 9.96 17.03
C GLU A 664 -34.59 8.65 16.30
N ILE A 665 -34.32 7.56 17.03
CA ILE A 665 -34.12 6.22 16.43
C ILE A 665 -35.40 5.76 15.74
N LYS A 666 -36.56 5.90 16.40
CA LYS A 666 -37.87 5.54 15.86
C LYS A 666 -38.18 6.32 14.58
N ALA A 667 -37.91 7.63 14.57
CA ALA A 667 -38.08 8.47 13.40
C ALA A 667 -37.18 8.03 12.24
N ALA A 668 -35.91 7.73 12.51
CA ALA A 668 -34.98 7.22 11.49
C ALA A 668 -35.41 5.86 10.92
N MET A 669 -35.97 4.97 11.75
CA MET A 669 -36.56 3.70 11.28
C MET A 669 -37.73 3.96 10.32
N LYS A 670 -38.63 4.89 10.66
CA LYS A 670 -39.75 5.30 9.80
C LYS A 670 -39.26 5.84 8.46
N THR A 671 -38.27 6.73 8.48
CA THR A 671 -37.63 7.27 7.27
C THR A 671 -37.02 6.17 6.39
N MET A 672 -36.27 5.25 6.99
CA MET A 672 -35.65 4.16 6.22
C MET A 672 -36.68 3.29 5.51
N ALA A 673 -37.78 2.93 6.18
CA ALA A 673 -38.78 2.05 5.60
C ALA A 673 -39.68 2.77 4.58
N PHE A 674 -40.22 3.95 4.92
CA PHE A 674 -41.24 4.60 4.10
C PHE A 674 -40.68 5.53 3.02
N ASP A 675 -39.54 6.17 3.27
CA ASP A 675 -38.97 7.14 2.33
C ASP A 675 -37.87 6.50 1.47
N GLU A 676 -36.99 5.71 2.11
CA GLU A 676 -35.86 5.06 1.45
C GLU A 676 -36.16 3.64 0.96
N ASN A 677 -37.33 3.07 1.29
CA ASN A 677 -37.76 1.71 0.91
C ASN A 677 -36.79 0.60 1.35
N MET A 678 -36.17 0.74 2.52
CA MET A 678 -35.26 -0.26 3.09
C MET A 678 -35.64 -0.57 4.54
N ASN A 679 -35.93 -1.84 4.81
CA ASN A 679 -36.12 -2.31 6.18
C ASN A 679 -34.76 -2.52 6.84
N VAL A 680 -34.58 -1.90 8.01
CA VAL A 680 -33.35 -1.98 8.81
C VAL A 680 -33.68 -2.17 10.28
N GLU A 681 -32.72 -2.72 11.05
CA GLU A 681 -32.84 -2.80 12.51
C GLU A 681 -32.57 -1.44 13.17
N GLY A 682 -32.97 -1.25 14.43
CA GLY A 682 -32.84 0.05 15.10
C GLY A 682 -31.39 0.53 15.21
N SER A 683 -30.42 -0.36 15.37
CA SER A 683 -28.98 0.00 15.38
C SER A 683 -28.49 0.52 14.03
N ALA A 684 -29.06 0.07 12.92
CA ALA A 684 -28.74 0.62 11.61
C ALA A 684 -29.41 1.99 11.39
N ALA A 685 -30.64 2.15 11.87
CA ALA A 685 -31.35 3.44 11.87
C ALA A 685 -30.67 4.48 12.77
N LEU A 686 -30.03 4.06 13.87
CA LEU A 686 -29.29 4.94 14.77
C LEU A 686 -28.23 5.76 14.02
N ALA A 687 -27.49 5.17 13.07
CA ALA A 687 -26.51 5.90 12.28
C ALA A 687 -27.15 7.03 11.46
N LEU A 688 -28.36 6.81 10.92
CA LEU A 688 -29.13 7.84 10.21
C LEU A 688 -29.68 8.91 11.17
N ALA A 689 -30.15 8.52 12.36
CA ALA A 689 -30.59 9.45 13.39
C ALA A 689 -29.47 10.45 13.74
N GLY A 690 -28.24 9.94 13.95
CA GLY A 690 -27.07 10.76 14.22
C GLY A 690 -26.75 11.75 13.09
N PHE A 691 -26.81 11.29 11.83
CA PHE A 691 -26.66 12.20 10.68
C PHE A 691 -27.74 13.28 10.67
N SER A 692 -28.99 12.92 10.92
CA SER A 692 -30.13 13.84 10.88
C SER A 692 -29.97 15.00 11.86
N LYS A 693 -29.41 14.75 13.06
CA LYS A 693 -29.15 15.81 14.07
C LYS A 693 -28.11 16.84 13.62
N VAL A 694 -27.12 16.43 12.83
CA VAL A 694 -26.00 17.30 12.42
C VAL A 694 -26.07 17.70 10.95
N ALA A 695 -27.08 17.25 10.21
CA ALA A 695 -27.20 17.44 8.77
C ALA A 695 -27.07 18.92 8.36
N GLY A 696 -27.59 19.86 9.14
CA GLY A 696 -27.47 21.30 8.86
C GLY A 696 -26.03 21.82 8.75
N GLN A 697 -25.09 21.19 9.45
CA GLN A 697 -23.64 21.50 9.40
C GLN A 697 -22.94 20.78 8.23
N LEU A 698 -23.65 19.81 7.65
CA LEU A 698 -23.32 18.86 6.59
C LEU A 698 -23.29 19.39 5.16
N ALA A 699 -23.65 20.67 4.97
CA ALA A 699 -24.04 21.18 3.65
C ALA A 699 -22.92 21.02 2.61
N ASN A 700 -23.28 20.60 1.40
CA ASN A 700 -22.37 20.34 0.28
C ASN A 700 -21.31 19.25 0.51
N GLN A 701 -21.41 18.47 1.59
CA GLN A 701 -20.50 17.36 1.87
C GLN A 701 -21.10 16.01 1.48
N THR A 702 -20.24 15.02 1.25
CA THR A 702 -20.64 13.63 1.02
C THR A 702 -20.57 12.83 2.31
N SER A 703 -21.71 12.31 2.75
CA SER A 703 -21.85 11.53 3.99
C SER A 703 -22.31 10.11 3.69
N VAL A 704 -21.62 9.13 4.28
CA VAL A 704 -21.95 7.71 4.18
C VAL A 704 -22.53 7.24 5.51
N ILE A 705 -23.72 6.65 5.48
CA ILE A 705 -24.41 6.07 6.62
C ILE A 705 -24.27 4.56 6.56
N VAL A 706 -23.69 3.94 7.59
CA VAL A 706 -23.51 2.48 7.64
C VAL A 706 -24.76 1.82 8.20
N LEU A 707 -25.50 1.13 7.32
CA LEU A 707 -26.70 0.35 7.70
C LEU A 707 -26.25 -1.02 8.22
N CYS A 708 -25.88 -1.11 9.50
CA CYS A 708 -25.17 -2.27 10.05
C CYS A 708 -25.93 -3.61 9.98
N GLY A 709 -27.26 -3.60 9.91
CA GLY A 709 -28.06 -4.84 9.86
C GLY A 709 -29.56 -4.63 9.68
N ALA A 710 -30.29 -5.74 9.57
CA ALA A 710 -31.74 -5.81 9.44
C ALA A 710 -32.36 -7.00 10.17
N ASN A 711 -31.71 -7.58 11.19
CA ASN A 711 -32.27 -8.68 11.95
C ASN A 711 -33.09 -8.14 13.14
N PHE A 712 -34.25 -7.57 12.86
CA PHE A 712 -35.14 -6.98 13.86
C PHE A 712 -36.20 -7.97 14.39
N ASP A 713 -36.71 -7.71 15.59
CA ASP A 713 -37.89 -8.37 16.12
C ASP A 713 -39.16 -7.85 15.43
N GLN A 714 -39.98 -8.76 14.90
CA GLN A 714 -41.18 -8.40 14.14
C GLN A 714 -42.23 -7.69 15.00
N ASN A 715 -42.33 -7.97 16.30
CA ASN A 715 -43.24 -7.29 17.20
C ASN A 715 -42.78 -5.86 17.48
N VAL A 716 -41.48 -5.66 17.72
CA VAL A 716 -40.90 -4.32 17.88
C VAL A 716 -41.10 -3.50 16.61
N PHE A 717 -40.84 -4.11 15.46
CA PHE A 717 -41.11 -3.50 14.16
C PHE A 717 -42.59 -3.10 14.04
N ARG A 718 -43.52 -4.02 14.32
CA ARG A 718 -44.95 -3.72 14.26
C ARG A 718 -45.36 -2.54 15.14
N ASN A 719 -44.87 -2.48 16.37
CA ASN A 719 -45.18 -1.40 17.30
C ASN A 719 -44.59 -0.05 16.85
N VAL A 720 -43.37 -0.05 16.31
CA VAL A 720 -42.72 1.16 15.78
C VAL A 720 -43.49 1.76 14.60
N PHE A 721 -43.96 0.91 13.68
CA PHE A 721 -44.55 1.35 12.41
C PHE A 721 -46.05 1.56 12.46
N LEU A 722 -46.78 0.83 13.32
CA LEU A 722 -48.23 0.95 13.42
C LEU A 722 -48.69 1.85 14.57
N ASP A 723 -47.77 2.30 15.45
CA ASP A 723 -48.08 3.09 16.65
C ASP A 723 -49.20 2.43 17.51
N ILE A 724 -49.22 1.09 17.57
CA ILE A 724 -50.17 0.25 18.33
C ILE A 724 -49.54 -0.22 19.63
#